data_AF-A0A1F9NAR7-F1
#
_entry.id   AF-A0A1F9NAR7-F1
#
_cell.length_a   1.000
_cell.length_b   1.000
_cell.length_c   1.000
_cell.angle_alpha   90.00
_cell.angle_beta   90.00
_cell.angle_gamma   90.00
#
_symmetry.space_group_name_H-M   'P 1'
#
loop_
_entity.id
_entity.type
_entity.pdbx_description
1 polymer ?
#
loop_
_entity_poly.entity_id
_entity_poly.type
_entity_poly.pdbx_seq_one_letter_code
_entity_poly.pdbx_strand_id
1 'polypeptide(L)'
;MTESSDFSRQFDREYDLHGRVTIATQLSILFYPSFGILDAVIAPEWLGPFLLVRLAVVISNVAVLAVLHFNKTQQVARYCGMAVMILDALGIALMVQLLGGFMSSYYQGFTLIIICMLAVLPWGARETLIVSAVIFLSYIVPSVWAIDRGVLQWRVVVNNTFFLGSIIAVCVIASHLMYNVRCRALRVRTRLEETAKELEQSNQRLVSLDELKTQFFANVNHELRTPLTLLLAPLGAMLHGTGVALSTQMREHLTAMQRNGLKLLKLINDLLDLTKLEEGKTRIRVSPFDLVAFCRNIVEAVRPLAVERRVALRLDCSATEIEVFGDTEQLDKVVLNLLSNALKFTPAGGEVRVVVAKSADGPRVEVRDNGEGIPEGMLKIIFDRFAQVDGSKSRRHDGTGIGLSLVKEIVELHGGQVWADSKLGEGASFIVQFQAGEAHIADEVRERRSRNREVAVDRREGACETEKLRDVVRGIPSLQLAGFERRGREPASSISGTDANTRVHEHTLLVIDDNPDVLQLMRFLLQDEYNIVTESSAESGLALVRNEVADLVISDVMMPGMDGHELCKRIKESEETRQIPVILVTARAGPEGITQGIDSGADDYLPKPFDPPELLARVRSLLRMRKAEADLVRLNRNLKARADDLVDRQRSLFLSTVRCLISALEAKDQYTRNHSVRVTEYAMALARRMNFGERDLRDLELAALLHDVGKIGVPETVLHKPGKLTSEEFALIKMHSAKGAEIVQQISEIGAVAPAVRAHHERYDGTGYPDGLRKVDIPIGARVMAVADTYDAMTSDRPYRQGLSHSAAMKEIVRHSGGQFDPEVVESFLALEDWFRTTRNSENCALPLTSA
;
A
#
# COMPACT_ATOMS: atom_id res chain seq x y z
N MET A 1 -58.65 -22.21 -4.77
CA MET A 1 -59.52 -21.23 -5.49
C MET A 1 -58.82 -19.88 -5.73
N THR A 2 -57.81 -19.51 -4.93
CA THR A 2 -57.02 -18.27 -5.06
C THR A 2 -56.08 -18.24 -6.28
N GLU A 3 -55.33 -19.32 -6.56
CA GLU A 3 -54.40 -19.40 -7.71
C GLU A 3 -55.07 -19.19 -9.09
N SER A 4 -56.30 -19.69 -9.26
CA SER A 4 -57.06 -19.51 -10.51
C SER A 4 -57.47 -18.04 -10.74
N SER A 5 -57.76 -17.32 -9.65
CA SER A 5 -58.15 -15.91 -9.72
C SER A 5 -56.97 -14.99 -10.01
N ASP A 6 -55.79 -15.29 -9.47
CA ASP A 6 -54.57 -14.51 -9.70
C ASP A 6 -54.00 -14.77 -11.10
N PHE A 7 -54.02 -16.01 -11.57
CA PHE A 7 -53.63 -16.33 -12.95
C PHE A 7 -54.53 -15.63 -13.98
N SER A 8 -55.85 -15.62 -13.74
CA SER A 8 -56.82 -14.94 -14.62
C SER A 8 -56.61 -13.42 -14.65
N ARG A 9 -56.32 -12.81 -13.49
CA ARG A 9 -55.98 -11.38 -13.40
C ARG A 9 -54.64 -11.04 -14.07
N GLN A 10 -53.64 -11.89 -13.92
CA GLN A 10 -52.34 -11.74 -14.57
C GLN A 10 -52.46 -11.90 -16.09
N PHE A 11 -53.26 -12.86 -16.55
CA PHE A 11 -53.57 -13.06 -17.97
C PHE A 11 -54.26 -11.84 -18.59
N ASP A 12 -55.29 -11.30 -17.94
CA ASP A 12 -56.02 -10.12 -18.45
C ASP A 12 -55.15 -8.86 -18.48
N ARG A 13 -54.18 -8.74 -17.56
CA ARG A 13 -53.18 -7.65 -17.55
C ARG A 13 -52.14 -7.81 -18.66
N GLU A 14 -51.58 -9.00 -18.82
CA GLU A 14 -50.51 -9.27 -19.78
C GLU A 14 -50.96 -9.07 -21.24
N TYR A 15 -52.23 -9.37 -21.54
CA TYR A 15 -52.79 -9.26 -22.90
C TYR A 15 -53.60 -7.98 -23.16
N ASP A 16 -53.59 -7.03 -22.22
CA ASP A 16 -54.24 -5.71 -22.29
C ASP A 16 -55.67 -5.75 -22.87
N LEU A 17 -56.57 -6.45 -22.17
CA LEU A 17 -57.97 -6.55 -22.60
C LEU A 17 -58.64 -5.16 -22.68
N HIS A 18 -58.30 -4.24 -21.77
CA HIS A 18 -58.84 -2.87 -21.77
C HIS A 18 -58.45 -2.08 -23.03
N GLY A 19 -57.17 -2.07 -23.40
CA GLY A 19 -56.72 -1.41 -24.63
C GLY A 19 -57.32 -2.04 -25.89
N ARG A 20 -57.39 -3.37 -25.96
CA ARG A 20 -57.99 -4.09 -27.11
C ARG A 20 -59.49 -3.81 -27.28
N VAL A 21 -60.25 -3.76 -26.18
CA VAL A 21 -61.66 -3.40 -26.22
C VAL A 21 -61.83 -1.95 -26.65
N THR A 22 -60.99 -1.03 -26.15
CA THR A 22 -60.99 0.37 -26.57
C THR A 22 -60.78 0.51 -28.08
N ILE A 23 -59.80 -0.23 -28.64
CA ILE A 23 -59.56 -0.28 -30.09
C ILE A 23 -60.78 -0.84 -30.83
N ALA A 24 -61.37 -1.94 -30.36
CA ALA A 24 -62.56 -2.53 -30.98
C ALA A 24 -63.74 -1.55 -31.01
N THR A 25 -63.98 -0.81 -29.91
CA THR A 25 -65.03 0.21 -29.84
C THR A 25 -64.76 1.37 -30.80
N GLN A 26 -63.52 1.85 -30.90
CA GLN A 26 -63.14 2.90 -31.85
C GLN A 26 -63.32 2.45 -33.31
N LEU A 27 -62.91 1.21 -33.62
CA LEU A 27 -63.11 0.63 -34.95
C LEU A 27 -64.60 0.54 -35.29
N SER A 28 -65.45 0.13 -34.35
CA SER A 28 -66.90 0.12 -34.57
C SER A 28 -67.45 1.53 -34.83
N ILE A 29 -67.11 2.53 -34.00
CA ILE A 29 -67.52 3.92 -34.19
C ILE A 29 -67.12 4.46 -35.57
N LEU A 30 -65.93 4.09 -36.06
CA LEU A 30 -65.40 4.57 -37.33
C LEU A 30 -66.02 3.85 -38.54
N PHE A 31 -66.08 2.52 -38.51
CA PHE A 31 -66.47 1.72 -39.66
C PHE A 31 -67.98 1.54 -39.78
N TYR A 32 -68.74 1.47 -38.69
CA TYR A 32 -70.18 1.22 -38.74
C TYR A 32 -70.97 2.27 -39.55
N PRO A 33 -70.65 3.59 -39.50
CA PRO A 33 -71.26 4.60 -40.38
C PRO A 33 -70.86 4.47 -41.85
N SER A 34 -69.64 3.99 -42.16
CA SER A 34 -69.11 3.94 -43.53
C SER A 34 -69.93 3.04 -44.46
N PHE A 35 -70.63 2.04 -43.90
CA PHE A 35 -71.58 1.20 -44.61
C PHE A 35 -72.85 1.94 -45.07
N GLY A 36 -73.04 3.22 -44.73
CA GLY A 36 -74.10 4.05 -45.31
C GLY A 36 -74.01 4.20 -46.82
N ILE A 37 -72.80 4.10 -47.39
CA ILE A 37 -72.60 4.06 -48.86
C ILE A 37 -73.25 2.79 -49.44
N LEU A 38 -73.15 1.66 -48.73
CA LEU A 38 -73.77 0.40 -49.14
C LEU A 38 -75.30 0.50 -49.09
N ASP A 39 -75.84 1.19 -48.06
CA ASP A 39 -77.27 1.43 -47.91
C ASP A 39 -77.85 2.22 -49.10
N ALA A 40 -77.13 3.23 -49.59
CA ALA A 40 -77.53 4.01 -50.76
C ALA A 40 -77.62 3.16 -52.05
N VAL A 41 -76.87 2.06 -52.14
CA VAL A 41 -76.83 1.19 -53.32
C VAL A 41 -77.83 0.04 -53.21
N ILE A 42 -77.90 -0.63 -52.04
CA ILE A 42 -78.68 -1.85 -51.85
C ILE A 42 -80.13 -1.56 -51.47
N ALA A 43 -80.38 -0.50 -50.70
CA ALA A 43 -81.70 -0.18 -50.14
C ALA A 43 -81.97 1.34 -50.14
N PRO A 44 -82.00 2.00 -51.32
CA PRO A 44 -82.16 3.45 -51.41
C PRO A 44 -83.46 3.96 -50.77
N GLU A 45 -84.52 3.15 -50.78
CA GLU A 45 -85.82 3.49 -50.18
C GLU A 45 -85.80 3.52 -48.64
N TRP A 46 -84.85 2.82 -48.01
CA TRP A 46 -84.71 2.69 -46.56
C TRP A 46 -83.57 3.53 -45.96
N LEU A 47 -82.98 4.44 -46.75
CA LEU A 47 -81.80 5.21 -46.37
C LEU A 47 -82.01 6.03 -45.07
N GLY A 48 -83.16 6.68 -44.93
CA GLY A 48 -83.50 7.47 -43.74
C GLY A 48 -83.59 6.63 -42.45
N PRO A 49 -84.44 5.58 -42.42
CA PRO A 49 -84.50 4.65 -41.30
C PRO A 49 -83.14 4.01 -40.96
N PHE A 50 -82.35 3.60 -41.95
CA PHE A 50 -81.04 2.97 -41.72
C PHE A 50 -80.02 3.94 -41.12
N LEU A 51 -80.02 5.20 -41.57
CA LEU A 51 -79.17 6.24 -40.99
C LEU A 51 -79.48 6.46 -39.49
N LEU A 52 -80.76 6.43 -39.09
CA LEU A 52 -81.16 6.54 -37.68
C LEU A 52 -80.67 5.34 -36.86
N VAL A 53 -80.79 4.12 -37.39
CA VAL A 53 -80.29 2.91 -36.74
C VAL A 53 -78.77 2.98 -36.54
N ARG A 54 -78.01 3.38 -37.57
CA ARG A 54 -76.55 3.53 -37.46
C ARG A 54 -76.15 4.61 -36.46
N LEU A 55 -76.82 5.76 -36.46
CA LEU A 55 -76.56 6.83 -35.51
C LEU A 55 -76.83 6.36 -34.07
N ALA A 56 -77.90 5.61 -33.84
CA ALA A 56 -78.21 5.04 -32.53
C ALA A 56 -77.12 4.06 -32.04
N VAL A 57 -76.60 3.18 -32.92
CA VAL A 57 -75.51 2.26 -32.59
C VAL A 57 -74.22 3.03 -32.27
N VAL A 58 -73.87 4.03 -33.08
CA VAL A 58 -72.67 4.86 -32.87
C VAL A 58 -72.74 5.63 -31.56
N ILE A 59 -73.87 6.27 -31.25
CA ILE A 59 -74.08 6.96 -29.97
C ILE A 59 -73.94 5.97 -28.81
N SER A 60 -74.50 4.77 -28.96
CA SER A 60 -74.39 3.72 -27.93
C SER A 60 -72.95 3.28 -27.71
N ASN A 61 -72.17 3.11 -28.79
CA ASN A 61 -70.76 2.75 -28.69
C ASN A 61 -69.87 3.89 -28.16
N VAL A 62 -70.20 5.15 -28.45
CA VAL A 62 -69.56 6.32 -27.82
C VAL A 62 -69.82 6.34 -26.31
N ALA A 63 -71.04 6.00 -25.87
CA ALA A 63 -71.35 5.85 -24.45
C ALA A 63 -70.55 4.72 -23.80
N VAL A 64 -70.41 3.56 -24.47
CA VAL A 64 -69.56 2.46 -23.99
C VAL A 64 -68.08 2.87 -23.91
N LEU A 65 -67.58 3.63 -24.89
CA LEU A 65 -66.22 4.17 -24.87
C LEU A 65 -66.00 5.13 -23.69
N ALA A 66 -66.99 5.95 -23.35
CA ALA A 66 -66.94 6.81 -22.17
C ALA A 66 -66.89 5.98 -20.88
N VAL A 67 -67.70 4.91 -20.77
CA VAL A 67 -67.67 4.00 -19.61
C VAL A 67 -66.30 3.33 -19.46
N LEU A 68 -65.67 2.91 -20.56
CA LEU A 68 -64.31 2.35 -20.58
C LEU A 68 -63.25 3.36 -20.15
N HIS A 69 -63.41 4.63 -20.54
CA HIS A 69 -62.48 5.69 -20.17
C HIS A 69 -62.50 5.97 -18.66
N PHE A 70 -63.70 6.03 -18.06
CA PHE A 70 -63.85 6.29 -16.62
C PHE A 70 -63.57 5.06 -15.73
N ASN A 71 -63.68 3.84 -16.27
CA ASN A 71 -63.48 2.60 -15.52
C ASN A 71 -62.34 1.75 -16.11
N LYS A 72 -61.21 1.68 -15.38
CA LYS A 72 -60.01 0.93 -15.80
C LYS A 72 -59.98 -0.52 -15.32
N THR A 73 -61.09 -1.06 -14.82
CA THR A 73 -61.14 -2.44 -14.33
C THR A 73 -61.34 -3.42 -15.49
N GLN A 74 -60.58 -4.51 -15.48
CA GLN A 74 -60.63 -5.54 -16.55
C GLN A 74 -62.01 -6.20 -16.67
N GLN A 75 -62.74 -6.30 -15.55
CA GLN A 75 -64.11 -6.83 -15.56
C GLN A 75 -65.08 -5.90 -16.30
N VAL A 76 -64.96 -4.58 -16.11
CA VAL A 76 -65.76 -3.61 -16.87
C VAL A 76 -65.37 -3.63 -18.34
N ALA A 77 -64.07 -3.73 -18.66
CA ALA A 77 -63.62 -3.87 -20.05
C ALA A 77 -64.23 -5.10 -20.75
N ARG A 78 -64.28 -6.24 -20.06
CA ARG A 78 -64.89 -7.48 -20.58
C ARG A 78 -66.36 -7.29 -20.93
N TYR A 79 -67.15 -6.73 -20.02
CA TYR A 79 -68.58 -6.49 -20.26
C TYR A 79 -68.83 -5.42 -21.34
N CYS A 80 -68.02 -4.35 -21.36
CA CYS A 80 -68.10 -3.32 -22.39
C CYS A 80 -67.81 -3.90 -23.78
N GLY A 81 -66.80 -4.76 -23.91
CA GLY A 81 -66.52 -5.42 -25.19
C GLY A 81 -67.69 -6.30 -25.65
N MET A 82 -68.33 -7.05 -24.75
CA MET A 82 -69.53 -7.85 -25.07
C MET A 82 -70.68 -6.94 -25.52
N ALA A 83 -70.88 -5.82 -24.84
CA ALA A 83 -71.92 -4.85 -25.17
C ALA A 83 -71.75 -4.27 -26.58
N VAL A 84 -70.54 -3.88 -26.97
CA VAL A 84 -70.25 -3.33 -28.32
C VAL A 84 -70.64 -4.34 -29.41
N MET A 85 -70.20 -5.60 -29.27
CA MET A 85 -70.51 -6.64 -30.26
C MET A 85 -72.02 -6.91 -30.37
N ILE A 86 -72.74 -6.88 -29.24
CA ILE A 86 -74.19 -7.09 -29.20
C ILE A 86 -74.93 -5.89 -29.80
N LEU A 87 -74.54 -4.65 -29.48
CA LEU A 87 -75.15 -3.42 -30.01
C LEU A 87 -75.00 -3.35 -31.54
N ASP A 88 -73.81 -3.64 -32.04
CA ASP A 88 -73.53 -3.67 -33.48
C ASP A 88 -74.40 -4.71 -34.21
N ALA A 89 -74.53 -5.89 -33.61
CA ALA A 89 -75.37 -6.96 -34.14
C ALA A 89 -76.87 -6.64 -34.07
N LEU A 90 -77.36 -6.02 -33.00
CA LEU A 90 -78.77 -5.61 -32.89
C LEU A 90 -79.14 -4.57 -33.94
N GLY A 91 -78.26 -3.61 -34.23
CA GLY A 91 -78.47 -2.66 -35.32
C GLY A 91 -78.59 -3.35 -36.68
N ILE A 92 -77.71 -4.32 -36.96
CA ILE A 92 -77.78 -5.12 -38.20
C ILE A 92 -79.05 -5.97 -38.23
N ALA A 93 -79.42 -6.60 -37.11
CA ALA A 93 -80.62 -7.43 -37.02
C ALA A 93 -81.89 -6.63 -37.34
N LEU A 94 -81.99 -5.39 -36.84
CA LEU A 94 -83.11 -4.50 -37.15
C LEU A 94 -83.17 -4.15 -38.63
N MET A 95 -82.03 -3.83 -39.26
CA MET A 95 -81.95 -3.56 -40.71
C MET A 95 -82.32 -4.81 -41.54
N VAL A 96 -81.86 -5.99 -41.13
CA VAL A 96 -82.22 -7.27 -41.75
C VAL A 96 -83.73 -7.52 -41.67
N GLN A 97 -84.36 -7.22 -40.53
CA GLN A 97 -85.80 -7.38 -40.35
C GLN A 97 -86.60 -6.45 -41.29
N LEU A 98 -86.19 -5.19 -41.43
CA LEU A 98 -86.85 -4.23 -42.33
C LEU A 98 -86.76 -4.63 -43.81
N LEU A 99 -85.71 -5.36 -44.19
CA LEU A 99 -85.49 -5.88 -45.56
C LEU A 99 -86.11 -7.27 -45.82
N GLY A 100 -86.99 -7.77 -44.94
CA GLY A 100 -87.66 -9.05 -45.14
C GLY A 100 -86.90 -10.27 -44.60
N GLY A 101 -86.04 -10.08 -43.59
CA GLY A 101 -85.44 -11.18 -42.82
C GLY A 101 -84.38 -11.95 -43.58
N PHE A 102 -84.54 -13.28 -43.71
CA PHE A 102 -83.53 -14.20 -44.25
C PHE A 102 -83.01 -13.86 -45.66
N MET A 103 -83.76 -13.07 -46.43
CA MET A 103 -83.42 -12.70 -47.80
C MET A 103 -82.45 -11.50 -47.88
N SER A 104 -82.21 -10.80 -46.76
CA SER A 104 -81.36 -9.61 -46.74
C SER A 104 -79.88 -9.96 -46.86
N SER A 105 -79.15 -9.27 -47.75
CA SER A 105 -77.68 -9.39 -47.87
C SER A 105 -76.92 -8.86 -46.64
N TYR A 106 -77.58 -8.07 -45.79
CA TYR A 106 -77.00 -7.51 -44.57
C TYR A 106 -76.63 -8.56 -43.52
N TYR A 107 -77.10 -9.81 -43.68
CA TYR A 107 -76.65 -10.91 -42.80
C TYR A 107 -75.13 -11.10 -42.83
N GLN A 108 -74.46 -10.74 -43.93
CA GLN A 108 -72.99 -10.77 -44.04
C GLN A 108 -72.29 -9.85 -43.03
N GLY A 109 -72.98 -8.80 -42.56
CA GLY A 109 -72.48 -7.93 -41.50
C GLY A 109 -72.26 -8.66 -40.18
N PHE A 110 -73.08 -9.67 -39.86
CA PHE A 110 -72.85 -10.52 -38.68
C PHE A 110 -71.55 -11.31 -38.78
N THR A 111 -71.25 -11.83 -39.98
CA THR A 111 -69.97 -12.52 -40.25
C THR A 111 -68.78 -11.60 -39.98
N LEU A 112 -68.84 -10.34 -40.41
CA LEU A 112 -67.76 -9.38 -40.20
C LEU A 112 -67.55 -9.07 -38.71
N ILE A 113 -68.63 -8.89 -37.94
CA ILE A 113 -68.55 -8.67 -36.48
C ILE A 113 -67.90 -9.87 -35.79
N ILE A 114 -68.31 -11.10 -36.14
CA ILE A 114 -67.78 -12.32 -35.54
C ILE A 114 -66.28 -12.49 -35.84
N ILE A 115 -65.84 -12.19 -37.05
CA ILE A 115 -64.41 -12.23 -37.43
C ILE A 115 -63.62 -11.15 -36.67
N CYS A 116 -64.15 -9.93 -36.59
CA CYS A 116 -63.50 -8.82 -35.86
C CYS A 116 -63.34 -9.16 -34.37
N MET A 117 -64.38 -9.74 -33.75
CA MET A 117 -64.35 -10.26 -32.39
C MET A 117 -63.19 -11.26 -32.19
N LEU A 118 -63.04 -12.24 -33.11
CA LEU A 118 -62.00 -13.26 -33.01
C LEU A 118 -60.58 -12.68 -33.12
N ALA A 119 -60.38 -11.66 -33.98
CA ALA A 119 -59.07 -11.08 -34.24
C ALA A 119 -58.60 -10.15 -33.10
N VAL A 120 -59.50 -9.32 -32.58
CA VAL A 120 -59.13 -8.23 -31.66
C VAL A 120 -59.24 -8.66 -30.20
N LEU A 121 -60.30 -9.38 -29.84
CA LEU A 121 -60.66 -9.60 -28.44
C LEU A 121 -60.06 -10.92 -27.91
N PRO A 122 -59.27 -10.90 -26.83
CA PRO A 122 -58.60 -12.09 -26.31
C PRO A 122 -59.52 -12.94 -25.42
N TRP A 123 -60.78 -13.09 -25.80
CA TRP A 123 -61.79 -13.80 -25.01
C TRP A 123 -61.61 -15.31 -25.02
N GLY A 124 -62.11 -15.94 -23.94
CA GLY A 124 -62.25 -17.38 -23.84
C GLY A 124 -63.47 -17.90 -24.57
N ALA A 125 -63.61 -19.22 -24.62
CA ALA A 125 -64.70 -19.88 -25.32
C ALA A 125 -66.09 -19.52 -24.78
N ARG A 126 -66.21 -19.17 -23.49
CA ARG A 126 -67.49 -18.86 -22.85
C ARG A 126 -68.07 -17.54 -23.34
N GLU A 127 -67.28 -16.47 -23.26
CA GLU A 127 -67.68 -15.14 -23.72
C GLU A 127 -67.99 -15.15 -25.22
N THR A 128 -67.12 -15.79 -26.02
CA THR A 128 -67.31 -15.97 -27.46
C THR A 128 -68.60 -16.73 -27.77
N LEU A 129 -68.91 -17.80 -27.03
CA LEU A 129 -70.16 -18.56 -27.22
C LEU A 129 -71.40 -17.74 -26.86
N ILE A 130 -71.37 -17.00 -25.75
CA ILE A 130 -72.51 -16.17 -25.32
C ILE A 130 -72.80 -15.10 -26.37
N VAL A 131 -71.80 -14.32 -26.77
CA VAL A 131 -71.97 -13.26 -27.77
C VAL A 131 -72.43 -13.84 -29.10
N SER A 132 -71.80 -14.93 -29.56
CA SER A 132 -72.17 -15.57 -30.82
C SER A 132 -73.59 -16.15 -30.80
N ALA A 133 -74.03 -16.71 -29.67
CA ALA A 133 -75.40 -17.20 -29.51
C ALA A 133 -76.42 -16.06 -29.56
N VAL A 134 -76.12 -14.91 -28.93
CA VAL A 134 -76.95 -13.71 -29.01
C VAL A 134 -77.03 -13.19 -30.45
N ILE A 135 -75.91 -13.13 -31.17
CA ILE A 135 -75.86 -12.75 -32.59
C ILE A 135 -76.70 -13.70 -33.45
N PHE A 136 -76.59 -15.01 -33.21
CA PHE A 136 -77.37 -16.00 -33.95
C PHE A 136 -78.88 -15.85 -33.68
N LEU A 137 -79.27 -15.71 -32.41
CA LEU A 137 -80.67 -15.56 -32.03
C LEU A 137 -81.27 -14.24 -32.51
N SER A 138 -80.51 -13.14 -32.50
CA SER A 138 -80.97 -11.84 -33.02
C SER A 138 -81.21 -11.88 -34.53
N TYR A 139 -80.52 -12.76 -35.25
CA TYR A 139 -80.78 -13.02 -36.66
C TYR A 139 -81.98 -13.97 -36.86
N ILE A 140 -82.01 -15.12 -36.19
CA ILE A 140 -83.01 -16.17 -36.43
C ILE A 140 -84.41 -15.75 -35.96
N VAL A 141 -84.55 -15.29 -34.72
CA VAL A 141 -85.87 -15.12 -34.08
C VAL A 141 -86.74 -14.08 -34.81
N PRO A 142 -86.25 -12.87 -35.12
CA PRO A 142 -87.03 -11.88 -35.87
C PRO A 142 -87.28 -12.31 -37.31
N SER A 143 -86.31 -12.97 -37.95
CA SER A 143 -86.42 -13.44 -39.34
C SER A 143 -87.46 -14.54 -39.51
N VAL A 144 -87.65 -15.41 -38.50
CA VAL A 144 -88.73 -16.41 -38.48
C VAL A 144 -90.10 -15.74 -38.31
N TRP A 145 -90.18 -14.71 -37.49
CA TRP A 145 -91.44 -13.99 -37.25
C TRP A 145 -91.90 -13.17 -38.47
N ALA A 146 -90.94 -12.68 -39.28
CA ALA A 146 -91.19 -11.92 -40.50
C ALA A 146 -91.52 -12.79 -41.74
N ILE A 147 -91.64 -14.12 -41.60
CA ILE A 147 -92.00 -15.01 -42.71
C ILE A 147 -93.45 -14.77 -43.13
N ASP A 148 -93.64 -14.17 -44.30
CA ASP A 148 -94.95 -14.12 -44.94
C ASP A 148 -95.30 -15.50 -45.55
N ARG A 149 -96.52 -16.01 -45.33
CA ARG A 149 -96.89 -17.43 -45.54
C ARG A 149 -96.92 -17.90 -47.01
N GLY A 150 -96.41 -17.12 -47.96
CA GLY A 150 -96.54 -17.37 -49.40
C GLY A 150 -95.26 -17.69 -50.19
N VAL A 151 -94.06 -17.21 -49.81
CA VAL A 151 -92.84 -17.41 -50.63
C VAL A 151 -91.59 -17.60 -49.74
N LEU A 152 -91.52 -18.74 -49.05
CA LEU A 152 -90.32 -19.11 -48.30
C LEU A 152 -89.29 -19.76 -49.25
N GLN A 153 -88.20 -19.06 -49.59
CA GLN A 153 -87.07 -19.67 -50.29
C GLN A 153 -86.21 -20.48 -49.31
N TRP A 154 -86.63 -21.71 -49.00
CA TRP A 154 -85.96 -22.60 -48.05
C TRP A 154 -84.45 -22.75 -48.32
N ARG A 155 -84.03 -22.70 -49.60
CA ARG A 155 -82.61 -22.74 -50.00
C ARG A 155 -81.79 -21.59 -49.40
N VAL A 156 -82.33 -20.37 -49.37
CA VAL A 156 -81.62 -19.19 -48.84
C VAL A 156 -81.56 -19.21 -47.32
N VAL A 157 -82.65 -19.63 -46.67
CA VAL A 157 -82.70 -19.82 -45.21
C VAL A 157 -81.65 -20.82 -44.77
N VAL A 158 -81.62 -22.01 -45.38
CA VAL A 158 -80.62 -23.04 -45.06
C VAL A 158 -79.21 -22.55 -45.32
N ASN A 159 -78.96 -21.90 -46.47
CA ASN A 159 -77.64 -21.38 -46.81
C ASN A 159 -77.11 -20.39 -45.75
N ASN A 160 -77.85 -19.33 -45.46
CA ASN A 160 -77.39 -18.26 -44.60
C ASN A 160 -77.25 -18.73 -43.13
N THR A 161 -78.17 -19.58 -42.67
CA THR A 161 -78.11 -20.14 -41.31
C THR A 161 -76.97 -21.14 -41.16
N PHE A 162 -76.71 -21.97 -42.17
CA PHE A 162 -75.59 -22.92 -42.17
C PHE A 162 -74.23 -22.21 -42.16
N PHE A 163 -74.03 -21.19 -43.00
CA PHE A 163 -72.77 -20.44 -43.03
C PHE A 163 -72.56 -19.63 -41.74
N LEU A 164 -73.59 -18.97 -41.23
CA LEU A 164 -73.48 -18.23 -39.96
C LEU A 164 -73.17 -19.17 -38.79
N GLY A 165 -73.87 -20.32 -38.70
CA GLY A 165 -73.62 -21.33 -37.68
C GLY A 165 -72.20 -21.93 -37.78
N SER A 166 -71.73 -22.19 -39.00
CA SER A 166 -70.37 -22.72 -39.25
C SER A 166 -69.28 -21.73 -38.82
N ILE A 167 -69.45 -20.44 -39.11
CA ILE A 167 -68.51 -19.39 -38.71
C ILE A 167 -68.46 -19.24 -37.19
N ILE A 168 -69.62 -19.29 -36.52
CA ILE A 168 -69.70 -19.29 -35.06
C ILE A 168 -68.94 -20.49 -34.49
N ALA A 169 -69.16 -21.70 -35.02
CA ALA A 169 -68.47 -22.91 -34.57
C ALA A 169 -66.95 -22.77 -34.71
N VAL A 170 -66.46 -22.29 -35.87
CA VAL A 170 -65.03 -22.05 -36.11
C VAL A 170 -64.48 -21.02 -35.14
N CYS A 171 -65.19 -19.91 -34.90
CA CYS A 171 -64.72 -18.86 -34.00
C CYS A 171 -64.65 -19.30 -32.53
N VAL A 172 -65.64 -20.08 -32.06
CA VAL A 172 -65.61 -20.65 -30.70
C VAL A 172 -64.43 -21.61 -30.54
N ILE A 173 -64.19 -22.48 -31.52
CA ILE A 173 -63.05 -23.42 -31.51
C ILE A 173 -61.72 -22.65 -31.55
N ALA A 174 -61.58 -21.67 -32.44
CA ALA A 174 -60.37 -20.87 -32.58
C ALA A 174 -60.08 -20.04 -31.32
N SER A 175 -61.10 -19.43 -30.71
CA SER A 175 -60.98 -18.73 -29.42
C SER A 175 -60.53 -19.68 -28.31
N HIS A 176 -61.07 -20.91 -28.25
CA HIS A 176 -60.62 -21.93 -27.29
C HIS A 176 -59.15 -22.30 -27.47
N LEU A 177 -58.72 -22.56 -28.71
CA LEU A 177 -57.32 -22.92 -29.01
C LEU A 177 -56.36 -21.77 -28.69
N MET A 178 -56.69 -20.54 -29.10
CA MET A 178 -55.86 -19.36 -28.80
C MET A 178 -55.76 -19.10 -27.30
N TYR A 179 -56.86 -19.24 -26.55
CA TYR A 179 -56.85 -19.12 -25.10
C TYR A 179 -55.91 -20.15 -24.45
N ASN A 180 -55.93 -21.40 -24.92
CA ASN A 180 -55.05 -22.45 -24.42
C ASN A 180 -53.57 -22.16 -24.73
N VAL A 181 -53.25 -21.68 -25.93
CA VAL A 181 -51.87 -21.29 -26.31
C VAL A 181 -51.36 -20.16 -25.43
N ARG A 182 -52.15 -19.10 -25.22
CA ARG A 182 -51.79 -17.96 -24.36
C ARG A 182 -51.56 -18.41 -22.92
N CYS A 183 -52.42 -19.29 -22.40
CA CYS A 183 -52.26 -19.86 -21.06
C CYS A 183 -50.95 -20.66 -20.94
N ARG A 184 -50.59 -21.46 -21.95
CA ARG A 184 -49.34 -22.22 -21.97
C ARG A 184 -48.12 -21.29 -21.99
N ALA A 185 -48.14 -20.27 -22.85
CA ALA A 185 -47.05 -19.31 -22.97
C ALA A 185 -46.78 -18.58 -21.64
N LEU A 186 -47.83 -18.15 -20.94
CA LEU A 186 -47.70 -17.47 -19.64
C LEU A 186 -47.07 -18.40 -18.60
N ARG A 187 -47.55 -19.65 -18.48
CA ARG A 187 -46.98 -20.63 -17.54
C ARG A 187 -45.50 -20.94 -17.79
N VAL A 188 -45.10 -21.02 -19.06
CA VAL A 188 -43.69 -21.25 -19.42
C VAL A 188 -42.82 -20.07 -19.00
N ARG A 189 -43.26 -18.83 -19.25
CA ARG A 189 -42.53 -17.63 -18.82
C ARG A 189 -42.38 -17.54 -17.30
N THR A 190 -43.45 -17.75 -16.55
CA THR A 190 -43.39 -17.71 -15.08
C THR A 190 -42.42 -18.75 -14.53
N ARG A 191 -42.43 -19.98 -15.07
CA ARG A 191 -41.45 -21.02 -14.70
C ARG A 191 -40.01 -20.64 -15.06
N LEU A 192 -39.79 -19.98 -16.20
CA LEU A 192 -38.45 -19.51 -16.59
C LEU A 192 -37.94 -18.44 -15.63
N GLU A 193 -38.79 -17.51 -15.19
CA GLU A 193 -38.43 -16.50 -14.20
C GLU A 193 -38.13 -17.11 -12.83
N GLU A 194 -38.94 -18.07 -12.38
CA GLU A 194 -38.72 -18.82 -11.14
C GLU A 194 -37.38 -19.57 -11.18
N THR A 195 -37.14 -20.36 -12.24
CA THR A 195 -35.89 -21.12 -12.39
C THR A 195 -34.66 -20.24 -12.52
N ALA A 196 -34.76 -19.09 -13.21
CA ALA A 196 -33.66 -18.12 -13.28
C ALA A 196 -33.31 -17.55 -11.90
N LYS A 197 -34.33 -17.21 -11.11
CA LYS A 197 -34.15 -16.72 -9.73
C LYS A 197 -33.56 -17.79 -8.81
N GLU A 198 -34.02 -19.04 -8.92
CA GLU A 198 -33.45 -20.17 -8.19
C GLU A 198 -31.98 -20.40 -8.55
N LEU A 199 -31.65 -20.31 -9.84
CA LEU A 199 -30.27 -20.45 -10.32
C LEU A 199 -29.37 -19.35 -9.78
N GLU A 200 -29.83 -18.10 -9.79
CA GLU A 200 -29.10 -16.96 -9.22
C GLU A 200 -28.83 -17.15 -7.72
N GLN A 201 -29.86 -17.55 -6.97
CA GLN A 201 -29.71 -17.85 -5.53
C GLN A 201 -28.74 -19.01 -5.28
N SER A 202 -28.79 -20.06 -6.11
CA SER A 202 -27.84 -21.18 -6.01
C SER A 202 -26.41 -20.73 -6.28
N ASN A 203 -26.20 -19.87 -7.28
CA ASN A 203 -24.86 -19.35 -7.60
C ASN A 203 -24.32 -18.47 -6.46
N GLN A 204 -25.13 -17.57 -5.91
CA GLN A 204 -24.75 -16.78 -4.73
C GLN A 204 -24.39 -17.67 -3.53
N ARG A 205 -25.14 -18.76 -3.30
CA ARG A 205 -24.81 -19.73 -2.24
C ARG A 205 -23.46 -20.41 -2.50
N LEU A 206 -23.18 -20.81 -3.75
CA LEU A 206 -21.90 -21.42 -4.10
C LEU A 206 -20.73 -20.47 -3.84
N VAL A 207 -20.85 -19.19 -4.23
CA VAL A 207 -19.82 -18.18 -3.95
C VAL A 207 -19.61 -18.00 -2.45
N SER A 208 -20.69 -17.87 -1.67
CA SER A 208 -20.57 -17.72 -0.22
C SER A 208 -19.96 -18.95 0.47
N LEU A 209 -20.22 -20.16 -0.06
CA LEU A 209 -19.60 -21.39 0.44
C LEU A 209 -18.11 -21.44 0.12
N ASP A 210 -17.68 -20.96 -1.05
CA ASP A 210 -16.26 -20.87 -1.38
C ASP A 210 -15.51 -19.90 -0.45
N GLU A 211 -16.07 -18.71 -0.21
CA GLU A 211 -15.49 -17.74 0.71
C GLU A 211 -15.35 -18.28 2.13
N LEU A 212 -16.41 -18.92 2.66
CA LEU A 212 -16.40 -19.55 3.98
C LEU A 212 -15.38 -20.70 4.05
N LYS A 213 -15.25 -21.49 2.98
CA LYS A 213 -14.26 -22.56 2.89
C LYS A 213 -12.85 -21.99 2.99
N THR A 214 -12.53 -20.94 2.23
CA THR A 214 -11.19 -20.31 2.27
C THR A 214 -10.89 -19.69 3.62
N GLN A 215 -11.85 -18.97 4.22
CA GLN A 215 -11.68 -18.41 5.56
C GLN A 215 -11.48 -19.50 6.62
N PHE A 216 -12.25 -20.59 6.54
CA PHE A 216 -12.09 -21.75 7.42
C PHE A 216 -10.68 -22.32 7.33
N PHE A 217 -10.15 -22.56 6.12
CA PHE A 217 -8.78 -23.06 5.98
C PHE A 217 -7.76 -22.05 6.49
N ALA A 218 -7.88 -20.76 6.18
CA ALA A 218 -6.95 -19.76 6.70
C ALA A 218 -6.92 -19.74 8.24
N ASN A 219 -8.08 -19.76 8.87
CA ASN A 219 -8.22 -19.74 10.33
C ASN A 219 -7.70 -21.03 10.96
N VAL A 220 -8.07 -22.20 10.44
CA VAL A 220 -7.59 -23.50 10.95
C VAL A 220 -6.08 -23.57 10.91
N ASN A 221 -5.44 -23.05 9.87
CA ASN A 221 -3.98 -23.07 9.81
C ASN A 221 -3.32 -22.13 10.81
N HIS A 222 -3.92 -20.98 11.09
CA HIS A 222 -3.49 -20.11 12.17
C HIS A 222 -3.61 -20.82 13.52
N GLU A 223 -4.80 -21.37 13.81
CA GLU A 223 -5.12 -22.11 15.03
C GLU A 223 -4.25 -23.35 15.25
N LEU A 224 -3.79 -24.01 14.18
CA LEU A 224 -2.88 -25.16 14.29
C LEU A 224 -1.41 -24.74 14.42
N ARG A 225 -1.02 -23.57 13.89
CA ARG A 225 0.38 -23.12 13.91
C ARG A 225 0.79 -22.53 15.25
N THR A 226 -0.12 -21.84 15.93
CA THR A 226 0.11 -21.28 17.26
C THR A 226 0.49 -22.34 18.31
N PRO A 227 -0.30 -23.42 18.56
CA PRO A 227 0.07 -24.46 19.52
C PRO A 227 1.37 -25.17 19.13
N LEU A 228 1.66 -25.26 17.84
CA LEU A 228 2.89 -25.86 17.35
C LEU A 228 4.11 -24.98 17.61
N THR A 229 3.96 -23.66 17.50
CA THR A 229 4.99 -22.68 17.90
C THR A 229 5.27 -22.79 19.40
N LEU A 230 4.22 -22.90 20.21
CA LEU A 230 4.29 -23.07 21.66
C LEU A 230 4.95 -24.37 22.10
N LEU A 231 4.88 -25.43 21.28
CA LEU A 231 5.60 -26.67 21.52
C LEU A 231 7.05 -26.61 21.03
N LEU A 232 7.28 -26.12 19.81
CA LEU A 232 8.57 -26.22 19.14
C LEU A 232 9.62 -25.25 19.65
N ALA A 233 9.24 -24.02 19.98
CA ALA A 233 10.19 -23.01 20.40
C ALA A 233 10.83 -23.32 21.78
N PRO A 234 10.08 -23.75 22.83
CA PRO A 234 10.69 -24.24 24.06
C PRO A 234 11.54 -25.50 23.87
N LEU A 235 11.08 -26.45 23.05
CA LEU A 235 11.82 -27.68 22.75
C LEU A 235 13.19 -27.36 22.12
N GLY A 236 13.22 -26.44 21.14
CA GLY A 236 14.45 -25.95 20.54
C GLY A 236 15.36 -25.25 21.55
N ALA A 237 14.81 -24.34 22.36
CA ALA A 237 15.56 -23.66 23.41
C ALA A 237 16.16 -24.62 24.44
N MET A 238 15.45 -25.68 24.84
CA MET A 238 15.97 -26.70 25.74
C MET A 238 17.08 -27.54 25.10
N LEU A 239 16.98 -27.84 23.80
CA LEU A 239 18.00 -28.60 23.07
C LEU A 239 19.28 -27.80 22.81
N HIS A 240 19.17 -26.48 22.61
CA HIS A 240 20.27 -25.57 22.29
C HIS A 240 20.84 -24.79 23.50
N GLY A 241 20.09 -24.71 24.60
CA GLY A 241 20.41 -23.89 25.77
C GLY A 241 21.57 -24.42 26.63
N THR A 242 22.37 -23.49 27.14
CA THR A 242 23.62 -23.71 27.90
C THR A 242 23.45 -23.83 29.42
N GLY A 243 22.23 -23.99 29.95
CA GLY A 243 21.95 -23.88 31.39
C GLY A 243 21.65 -25.19 32.14
N VAL A 244 21.16 -26.23 31.47
CA VAL A 244 20.75 -27.50 32.12
C VAL A 244 21.39 -28.67 31.39
N ALA A 245 22.18 -29.47 32.12
CA ALA A 245 22.73 -30.72 31.57
C ALA A 245 21.60 -31.73 31.35
N LEU A 246 21.04 -31.77 30.15
CA LEU A 246 20.06 -32.78 29.75
C LEU A 246 20.72 -34.16 29.72
N SER A 247 20.06 -35.17 30.30
CA SER A 247 20.48 -36.56 30.11
C SER A 247 20.40 -36.95 28.63
N THR A 248 21.25 -37.87 28.19
CA THR A 248 21.26 -38.36 26.79
C THR A 248 19.87 -38.84 26.35
N GLN A 249 19.16 -39.54 27.23
CA GLN A 249 17.82 -40.05 26.98
C GLN A 249 16.77 -38.93 26.88
N MET A 250 16.85 -37.90 27.72
CA MET A 250 15.95 -36.74 27.65
C MET A 250 16.18 -35.95 26.36
N ARG A 251 17.45 -35.75 25.96
CA ARG A 251 17.79 -35.10 24.69
C ARG A 251 17.23 -35.86 23.50
N GLU A 252 17.33 -37.19 23.47
CA GLU A 252 16.72 -38.02 22.42
C GLU A 252 15.19 -37.86 22.37
N HIS A 253 14.51 -37.86 23.52
CA HIS A 253 13.07 -37.64 23.59
C HIS A 253 12.65 -36.25 23.10
N LEU A 254 13.31 -35.19 23.57
CA LEU A 254 13.02 -33.81 23.14
C LEU A 254 13.28 -33.61 21.65
N THR A 255 14.36 -34.19 21.11
CA THR A 255 14.68 -34.17 19.67
C THR A 255 13.60 -34.88 18.86
N ALA A 256 13.10 -36.03 19.36
CA ALA A 256 12.00 -36.74 18.72
C ALA A 256 10.69 -35.94 18.75
N MET A 257 10.38 -35.26 19.86
CA MET A 257 9.20 -34.39 19.98
C MET A 257 9.30 -33.19 19.02
N GLN A 258 10.46 -32.53 18.96
CA GLN A 258 10.70 -31.40 18.05
C GLN A 258 10.54 -31.83 16.59
N ARG A 259 11.11 -32.99 16.20
CA ARG A 259 10.96 -33.56 14.86
C ARG A 259 9.50 -33.81 14.49
N ASN A 260 8.71 -34.38 15.40
CA ASN A 260 7.29 -34.66 15.14
C ASN A 260 6.47 -33.36 15.03
N GLY A 261 6.74 -32.36 15.87
CA GLY A 261 6.06 -31.07 15.79
C GLY A 261 6.37 -30.35 14.47
N LEU A 262 7.63 -30.32 14.04
CA LEU A 262 7.99 -29.70 12.77
C LEU A 262 7.47 -30.51 11.56
N LYS A 263 7.32 -31.84 11.67
CA LYS A 263 6.62 -32.66 10.65
C LYS A 263 5.15 -32.29 10.53
N LEU A 264 4.46 -32.06 11.65
CA LEU A 264 3.08 -31.54 11.68
C LEU A 264 2.99 -30.17 11.00
N LEU A 265 3.97 -29.29 11.23
CA LEU A 265 3.98 -27.96 10.63
C LEU A 265 4.06 -28.05 9.11
N LYS A 266 4.97 -28.90 8.62
CA LYS A 266 5.11 -29.15 7.19
C LYS A 266 3.80 -29.67 6.58
N LEU A 267 3.16 -30.64 7.23
CA LEU A 267 1.88 -31.19 6.80
C LEU A 267 0.79 -30.12 6.64
N ILE A 268 0.68 -29.24 7.64
CA ILE A 268 -0.27 -28.14 7.68
C ILE A 268 0.00 -27.16 6.52
N ASN A 269 1.27 -26.81 6.30
CA ASN A 269 1.66 -25.93 5.20
C ASN A 269 1.47 -26.56 3.81
N ASP A 270 1.84 -27.83 3.63
CA ASP A 270 1.66 -28.55 2.37
C ASP A 270 0.15 -28.65 2.01
N LEU A 271 -0.71 -28.86 3.01
CA LEU A 271 -2.17 -28.88 2.84
C LEU A 271 -2.70 -27.50 2.41
N LEU A 272 -2.17 -26.42 2.99
CA LEU A 272 -2.50 -25.04 2.61
C LEU A 272 -2.10 -24.68 1.20
N ASP A 273 -0.88 -25.02 0.83
CA ASP A 273 -0.36 -24.72 -0.50
C ASP A 273 -1.25 -25.44 -1.53
N LEU A 274 -1.59 -26.70 -1.27
CA LEU A 274 -2.49 -27.47 -2.12
C LEU A 274 -3.90 -26.85 -2.20
N THR A 275 -4.51 -26.39 -1.10
CA THR A 275 -5.83 -25.74 -1.16
C THR A 275 -5.81 -24.41 -1.91
N LYS A 276 -4.73 -23.62 -1.79
CA LYS A 276 -4.58 -22.36 -2.53
C LYS A 276 -4.37 -22.54 -4.02
N LEU A 277 -3.68 -23.61 -4.42
CA LEU A 277 -3.45 -23.93 -5.82
C LEU A 277 -4.77 -24.38 -6.48
N GLU A 278 -5.56 -25.24 -5.80
CA GLU A 278 -6.85 -25.74 -6.30
C GLU A 278 -7.93 -24.67 -6.48
N GLU A 279 -7.94 -23.64 -5.64
CA GLU A 279 -8.89 -22.54 -5.76
C GLU A 279 -8.53 -21.57 -6.91
N GLY A 280 -7.44 -21.83 -7.66
CA GLY A 280 -6.96 -20.94 -8.72
C GLY A 280 -6.52 -19.56 -8.20
N LYS A 281 -6.40 -19.40 -6.88
CA LYS A 281 -6.05 -18.13 -6.22
C LYS A 281 -4.55 -17.84 -6.27
N THR A 282 -3.75 -18.85 -6.60
CA THR A 282 -2.30 -18.69 -6.75
C THR A 282 -1.97 -18.12 -8.12
N ARG A 283 -1.54 -16.86 -8.16
CA ARG A 283 -0.96 -16.26 -9.36
C ARG A 283 0.52 -16.58 -9.41
N ILE A 284 1.00 -17.12 -10.52
CA ILE A 284 2.41 -17.49 -10.69
C ILE A 284 3.20 -16.35 -11.34
N ARG A 285 4.44 -16.15 -10.88
CA ARG A 285 5.36 -15.19 -11.48
C ARG A 285 6.17 -15.85 -12.58
N VAL A 286 5.62 -15.79 -13.78
CA VAL A 286 6.28 -16.35 -14.96
C VAL A 286 7.47 -15.46 -15.34
N SER A 287 8.67 -16.04 -15.31
CA SER A 287 9.89 -15.42 -15.84
C SER A 287 10.71 -16.45 -16.63
N PRO A 288 11.48 -16.02 -17.64
CA PRO A 288 12.41 -16.90 -18.32
C PRO A 288 13.57 -17.27 -17.39
N PHE A 289 13.93 -18.54 -17.32
CA PHE A 289 15.08 -19.03 -16.56
C PHE A 289 15.74 -20.23 -17.25
N ASP A 290 17.02 -20.47 -16.95
CA ASP A 290 17.74 -21.66 -17.42
C ASP A 290 17.48 -22.87 -16.51
N LEU A 291 16.77 -23.87 -17.06
CA LEU A 291 16.44 -25.11 -16.37
C LEU A 291 17.69 -25.91 -15.95
N VAL A 292 18.78 -25.84 -16.72
CA VAL A 292 20.02 -26.57 -16.42
C VAL A 292 20.72 -25.96 -15.19
N ALA A 293 20.94 -24.65 -15.17
CA ALA A 293 21.47 -23.95 -14.00
C ALA A 293 20.58 -24.12 -12.76
N PHE A 294 19.26 -24.03 -12.95
CA PHE A 294 18.27 -24.21 -11.88
C PHE A 294 18.39 -25.59 -11.21
N CYS A 295 18.29 -26.69 -11.97
CA CYS A 295 18.41 -28.04 -11.41
C CYS A 295 19.80 -28.30 -10.81
N ARG A 296 20.86 -27.72 -11.38
CA ARG A 296 22.22 -27.82 -10.83
C ARG A 296 22.31 -27.24 -9.43
N ASN A 297 21.76 -26.04 -9.21
CA ASN A 297 21.76 -25.38 -7.91
C ASN A 297 21.06 -26.23 -6.84
N ILE A 298 19.93 -26.84 -7.18
CA ILE A 298 19.16 -27.71 -6.28
C ILE A 298 19.92 -29.01 -5.99
N VAL A 299 20.51 -29.65 -7.00
CA VAL A 299 21.28 -30.88 -6.80
C VAL A 299 22.50 -30.64 -5.91
N GLU A 300 23.22 -29.54 -6.10
CA GLU A 300 24.36 -29.17 -5.24
C GLU A 300 23.92 -28.89 -3.79
N ALA A 301 22.77 -28.23 -3.62
CA ALA A 301 22.18 -28.01 -2.31
C ALA A 301 21.83 -29.32 -1.57
N VAL A 302 21.35 -30.34 -2.29
CA VAL A 302 20.94 -31.64 -1.71
C VAL A 302 22.11 -32.62 -1.61
N ARG A 303 23.25 -32.35 -2.26
CA ARG A 303 24.43 -33.24 -2.28
C ARG A 303 24.94 -33.69 -0.90
N PRO A 304 25.05 -32.82 0.13
CA PRO A 304 25.51 -33.25 1.46
C PRO A 304 24.63 -34.35 2.07
N LEU A 305 23.33 -34.29 1.81
CA LEU A 305 22.35 -35.25 2.31
C LEU A 305 22.47 -36.62 1.64
N ALA A 306 22.74 -36.64 0.33
CA ALA A 306 22.99 -37.87 -0.41
C ALA A 306 24.25 -38.58 0.12
N VAL A 307 25.31 -37.82 0.44
CA VAL A 307 26.55 -38.34 1.05
C VAL A 307 26.27 -38.97 2.41
N GLU A 308 25.49 -38.30 3.27
CA GLU A 308 25.10 -38.81 4.58
C GLU A 308 24.35 -40.15 4.46
N ARG A 309 23.43 -40.24 3.49
CA ARG A 309 22.68 -41.47 3.18
C ARG A 309 23.46 -42.54 2.43
N ARG A 310 24.71 -42.25 2.02
CA ARG A 310 25.55 -43.12 1.18
C ARG A 310 24.87 -43.45 -0.16
N VAL A 311 24.15 -42.51 -0.74
CA VAL A 311 23.51 -42.64 -2.06
C VAL A 311 24.29 -41.79 -3.07
N ALA A 312 24.62 -42.34 -4.23
CA ALA A 312 25.28 -41.60 -5.28
C ALA A 312 24.29 -40.66 -5.98
N LEU A 313 24.51 -39.34 -5.93
CA LEU A 313 23.68 -38.35 -6.61
C LEU A 313 24.41 -37.80 -7.85
N ARG A 314 23.82 -38.00 -9.03
CA ARG A 314 24.36 -37.56 -10.33
C ARG A 314 23.38 -36.65 -11.07
N LEU A 315 23.94 -35.69 -11.79
CA LEU A 315 23.21 -34.80 -12.69
C LEU A 315 23.74 -34.97 -14.11
N ASP A 316 22.87 -35.35 -15.03
CA ASP A 316 23.17 -35.50 -16.45
C ASP A 316 22.36 -34.47 -17.24
N CYS A 317 23.02 -33.69 -18.10
CA CYS A 317 22.38 -32.65 -18.91
C CYS A 317 22.64 -32.92 -20.40
N SER A 318 21.60 -32.90 -21.23
CA SER A 318 21.74 -33.09 -22.69
C SER A 318 22.19 -31.84 -23.44
N ALA A 319 22.08 -30.67 -22.80
CA ALA A 319 22.43 -29.36 -23.36
C ALA A 319 23.05 -28.48 -22.26
N THR A 320 23.74 -27.41 -22.66
CA THR A 320 24.37 -26.44 -21.75
C THR A 320 23.37 -25.50 -21.10
N GLU A 321 22.33 -25.11 -21.83
CA GLU A 321 21.28 -24.17 -21.40
C GLU A 321 19.95 -24.58 -22.02
N ILE A 322 18.88 -24.56 -21.22
CA ILE A 322 17.52 -24.83 -21.67
C ILE A 322 16.60 -23.78 -21.05
N GLU A 323 16.19 -22.80 -21.86
CA GLU A 323 15.27 -21.75 -21.45
C GLU A 323 13.85 -22.30 -21.27
N VAL A 324 13.26 -22.02 -20.10
CA VAL A 324 11.88 -22.34 -19.73
C VAL A 324 11.24 -21.10 -19.09
N PHE A 325 9.93 -20.95 -19.25
CA PHE A 325 9.15 -19.89 -18.60
C PHE A 325 8.40 -20.49 -17.42
N GLY A 326 8.56 -19.90 -16.24
CA GLY A 326 7.85 -20.37 -15.05
C GLY A 326 8.20 -19.60 -13.80
N ASP A 327 7.57 -20.01 -12.70
CA ASP A 327 7.84 -19.51 -11.36
C ASP A 327 8.88 -20.41 -10.69
N THR A 328 10.11 -19.92 -10.61
CA THR A 328 11.24 -20.69 -10.06
C THR A 328 11.01 -21.10 -8.60
N GLU A 329 10.29 -20.31 -7.80
CA GLU A 329 10.03 -20.59 -6.39
C GLU A 329 9.05 -21.77 -6.22
N GLN A 330 8.04 -21.87 -7.09
CA GLN A 330 7.12 -23.01 -7.08
C GLN A 330 7.79 -24.26 -7.67
N LEU A 331 8.58 -24.11 -8.73
CA LEU A 331 9.31 -25.22 -9.34
C LEU A 331 10.42 -25.78 -8.44
N ASP A 332 10.98 -24.98 -7.53
CA ASP A 332 11.93 -25.44 -6.51
C ASP A 332 11.29 -26.54 -5.66
N LYS A 333 10.04 -26.32 -5.23
CA LYS A 333 9.26 -27.30 -4.45
C LYS A 333 9.07 -28.61 -5.22
N VAL A 334 8.87 -28.53 -6.54
CA VAL A 334 8.70 -29.71 -7.39
C VAL A 334 9.97 -30.57 -7.37
N VAL A 335 11.11 -30.00 -7.73
CA VAL A 335 12.37 -30.75 -7.85
C VAL A 335 12.83 -31.25 -6.48
N LEU A 336 12.69 -30.45 -5.41
CA LEU A 336 13.03 -30.84 -4.05
C LEU A 336 12.16 -32.00 -3.54
N ASN A 337 10.85 -32.01 -3.81
CA ASN A 337 9.98 -33.11 -3.40
C ASN A 337 10.32 -34.42 -4.13
N LEU A 338 10.61 -34.35 -5.44
CA LEU A 338 11.03 -35.52 -6.20
C LEU A 338 12.39 -36.07 -5.73
N LEU A 339 13.38 -35.20 -5.52
CA LEU A 339 14.69 -35.58 -4.99
C LEU A 339 14.63 -36.14 -3.57
N SER A 340 13.84 -35.54 -2.69
CA SER A 340 13.66 -36.03 -1.33
C SER A 340 13.00 -37.40 -1.32
N ASN A 341 12.03 -37.66 -2.21
CA ASN A 341 11.41 -38.98 -2.35
C ASN A 341 12.43 -40.02 -2.87
N ALA A 342 13.17 -39.69 -3.93
CA ALA A 342 14.20 -40.56 -4.48
C ALA A 342 15.26 -40.95 -3.43
N LEU A 343 15.81 -39.98 -2.69
CA LEU A 343 16.78 -40.25 -1.62
C LEU A 343 16.18 -40.99 -0.40
N LYS A 344 14.88 -40.85 -0.17
CA LYS A 344 14.18 -41.52 0.94
C LYS A 344 14.03 -43.02 0.67
N PHE A 345 13.68 -43.39 -0.56
CA PHE A 345 13.34 -44.77 -0.95
C PHE A 345 14.49 -45.53 -1.64
N THR A 346 15.65 -44.88 -1.82
CA THR A 346 16.87 -45.53 -2.28
C THR A 346 17.69 -46.06 -1.09
N PRO A 347 18.08 -47.34 -1.07
CA PRO A 347 18.93 -47.90 -0.02
C PRO A 347 20.37 -47.36 -0.07
N ALA A 348 21.10 -47.47 1.05
CA ALA A 348 22.51 -47.09 1.11
C ALA A 348 23.34 -47.90 0.10
N GLY A 349 24.15 -47.21 -0.71
CA GLY A 349 24.88 -47.76 -1.85
C GLY A 349 24.14 -47.67 -3.18
N GLY A 350 22.89 -47.19 -3.19
CA GLY A 350 22.12 -46.93 -4.41
C GLY A 350 22.53 -45.63 -5.13
N GLU A 351 21.83 -45.34 -6.23
CA GLU A 351 22.07 -44.19 -7.12
C GLU A 351 20.76 -43.45 -7.42
N VAL A 352 20.81 -42.12 -7.31
CA VAL A 352 19.77 -41.20 -7.79
C VAL A 352 20.38 -40.35 -8.90
N ARG A 353 19.70 -40.30 -10.05
CA ARG A 353 20.13 -39.60 -11.24
C ARG A 353 19.08 -38.57 -11.65
N VAL A 354 19.48 -37.33 -11.77
CA VAL A 354 18.67 -36.25 -12.34
C VAL A 354 19.08 -36.05 -13.78
N VAL A 355 18.16 -36.18 -14.72
CA VAL A 355 18.39 -35.99 -16.14
C VAL A 355 17.61 -34.78 -16.62
N VAL A 356 18.32 -33.77 -17.12
CA VAL A 356 17.71 -32.57 -17.71
C VAL A 356 17.92 -32.62 -19.22
N ALA A 357 16.83 -32.75 -19.97
CA ALA A 357 16.91 -32.94 -21.41
C ALA A 357 15.88 -32.13 -22.21
N LYS A 358 16.24 -31.78 -23.45
CA LYS A 358 15.31 -31.20 -24.41
C LYS A 358 14.81 -32.32 -25.34
N SER A 359 13.52 -32.64 -25.28
CA SER A 359 12.87 -33.61 -26.18
C SER A 359 12.16 -32.90 -27.33
N ALA A 360 11.68 -33.67 -28.31
CA ALA A 360 10.82 -33.18 -29.40
C ALA A 360 9.53 -32.54 -28.86
N ASP A 361 9.00 -33.09 -27.77
CA ASP A 361 7.77 -32.66 -27.11
C ASP A 361 7.99 -31.59 -26.02
N GLY A 362 9.21 -31.05 -25.89
CA GLY A 362 9.55 -29.97 -24.94
C GLY A 362 10.68 -30.32 -23.94
N PRO A 363 11.11 -29.33 -23.13
CA PRO A 363 12.05 -29.54 -22.02
C PRO A 363 11.51 -30.51 -20.96
N ARG A 364 12.35 -31.37 -20.40
CA ARG A 364 11.96 -32.29 -19.31
C ARG A 364 13.04 -32.44 -18.25
N VAL A 365 12.59 -32.70 -17.03
CA VAL A 365 13.41 -33.10 -15.87
C VAL A 365 12.95 -34.48 -15.44
N GLU A 366 13.86 -35.44 -15.44
CA GLU A 366 13.63 -36.80 -14.96
C GLU A 366 14.45 -37.05 -13.70
N VAL A 367 13.81 -37.50 -12.62
CA VAL A 367 14.48 -37.95 -11.38
C VAL A 367 14.31 -39.46 -11.29
N ARG A 368 15.41 -40.19 -11.50
CA ARG A 368 15.46 -41.64 -11.49
C ARG A 368 16.20 -42.15 -10.26
N ASP A 369 15.61 -43.12 -9.58
CA ASP A 369 16.23 -43.87 -8.49
C ASP A 369 16.28 -45.37 -8.79
N ASN A 370 17.17 -46.09 -8.11
CA ASN A 370 17.25 -47.56 -8.13
C ASN A 370 16.75 -48.17 -6.81
N GLY A 371 15.74 -47.56 -6.20
CA GLY A 371 15.14 -47.98 -4.94
C GLY A 371 14.16 -49.15 -5.05
N GLU A 372 13.23 -49.22 -4.09
CA GLU A 372 12.27 -50.34 -3.97
C GLU A 372 11.23 -50.38 -5.13
N GLY A 373 11.08 -49.29 -5.88
CA GLY A 373 10.09 -49.16 -6.95
C GLY A 373 8.64 -49.10 -6.45
N ILE A 374 7.71 -48.83 -7.36
CA ILE A 374 6.28 -48.63 -7.11
C ILE A 374 5.50 -49.73 -7.82
N PRO A 375 4.54 -50.40 -7.16
CA PRO A 375 3.67 -51.38 -7.81
C PRO A 375 2.83 -50.75 -8.93
N GLU A 376 2.63 -51.48 -10.03
CA GLU A 376 1.91 -50.99 -11.22
C GLU A 376 0.47 -50.54 -10.91
N GLY A 377 -0.21 -51.21 -9.96
CA GLY A 377 -1.55 -50.83 -9.50
C GLY A 377 -1.61 -49.48 -8.77
N MET A 378 -0.48 -48.98 -8.25
CA MET A 378 -0.40 -47.72 -7.51
C MET A 378 -0.02 -46.53 -8.40
N LEU A 379 0.62 -46.75 -9.56
CA LEU A 379 1.13 -45.67 -10.44
C LEU A 379 0.06 -44.68 -10.88
N LYS A 380 -1.21 -45.10 -10.95
CA LYS A 380 -2.34 -44.22 -11.31
C LYS A 380 -2.80 -43.30 -10.18
N ILE A 381 -2.51 -43.65 -8.93
CA ILE A 381 -3.02 -42.97 -7.73
C ILE A 381 -1.91 -42.36 -6.87
N ILE A 382 -0.62 -42.55 -7.18
CA ILE A 382 0.49 -41.98 -6.40
C ILE A 382 0.50 -40.44 -6.37
N PHE A 383 -0.16 -39.80 -7.33
CA PHE A 383 -0.36 -38.35 -7.37
C PHE A 383 -1.68 -37.91 -6.72
N ASP A 384 -2.51 -38.84 -6.24
CA ASP A 384 -3.73 -38.54 -5.49
C ASP A 384 -3.40 -38.17 -4.04
N ARG A 385 -4.32 -37.43 -3.41
CA ARG A 385 -4.13 -36.93 -2.04
C ARG A 385 -4.08 -38.08 -1.04
N PHE A 386 -3.12 -38.02 -0.12
CA PHE A 386 -2.92 -39.02 0.95
C PHE A 386 -2.63 -40.43 0.46
N ALA A 387 -2.36 -40.62 -0.83
CA ALA A 387 -2.02 -41.92 -1.38
C ALA A 387 -0.66 -42.39 -0.84
N GLN A 388 -0.63 -43.61 -0.32
CA GLN A 388 0.58 -44.28 0.17
C GLN A 388 0.60 -45.72 -0.31
N VAL A 389 1.78 -46.22 -0.64
CA VAL A 389 1.98 -47.61 -1.06
C VAL A 389 2.03 -48.49 0.20
N ASP A 390 0.90 -49.08 0.59
CA ASP A 390 0.82 -49.99 1.73
C ASP A 390 1.51 -51.33 1.41
N GLY A 391 2.71 -51.51 1.97
CA GLY A 391 3.46 -52.75 1.90
C GLY A 391 3.96 -53.14 3.29
N SER A 392 3.55 -54.32 3.76
CA SER A 392 3.74 -54.94 5.09
C SER A 392 5.20 -55.15 5.58
N LYS A 393 6.18 -54.48 4.98
CA LYS A 393 7.58 -54.37 5.44
C LYS A 393 8.14 -52.94 5.51
N SER A 394 7.38 -51.92 5.08
CA SER A 394 7.81 -50.51 5.00
C SER A 394 7.36 -49.62 6.16
N ARG A 395 7.11 -50.20 7.35
CA ARG A 395 6.81 -49.44 8.59
C ARG A 395 7.96 -48.51 9.06
N ARG A 396 9.05 -48.41 8.29
CA ARG A 396 10.21 -47.56 8.54
C ARG A 396 10.15 -46.19 7.85
N HIS A 397 9.25 -45.96 6.88
CA HIS A 397 9.31 -44.76 6.04
C HIS A 397 8.01 -43.96 6.01
N ASP A 398 7.77 -43.27 7.12
CA ASP A 398 6.60 -42.45 7.42
C ASP A 398 6.47 -41.23 6.47
N GLY A 399 5.60 -41.30 5.46
CA GLY A 399 5.31 -40.24 4.48
C GLY A 399 3.95 -39.58 4.74
N THR A 400 3.66 -38.45 4.11
CA THR A 400 2.41 -37.69 4.31
C THR A 400 1.39 -37.91 3.19
N GLY A 401 1.84 -38.35 2.01
CA GLY A 401 0.99 -38.52 0.82
C GLY A 401 0.54 -37.21 0.16
N ILE A 402 1.11 -36.05 0.55
CA ILE A 402 0.77 -34.73 -0.03
C ILE A 402 1.82 -34.25 -1.04
N GLY A 403 3.08 -34.67 -0.90
CA GLY A 403 4.18 -34.13 -1.70
C GLY A 403 4.03 -34.34 -3.22
N LEU A 404 3.53 -35.50 -3.67
CA LEU A 404 3.35 -35.78 -5.10
C LEU A 404 2.09 -35.11 -5.68
N SER A 405 1.01 -34.97 -4.91
CA SER A 405 -0.17 -34.21 -5.35
C SER A 405 0.18 -32.72 -5.52
N LEU A 406 0.98 -32.15 -4.62
CA LEU A 406 1.51 -30.78 -4.77
C LEU A 406 2.38 -30.63 -6.03
N VAL A 407 3.25 -31.61 -6.31
CA VAL A 407 4.06 -31.63 -7.54
C VAL A 407 3.17 -31.58 -8.78
N LYS A 408 2.11 -32.39 -8.82
CA LYS A 408 1.17 -32.43 -9.93
C LYS A 408 0.49 -31.08 -10.15
N GLU A 409 -0.06 -30.49 -9.10
CA GLU A 409 -0.78 -29.22 -9.18
C GLU A 409 0.14 -28.08 -9.66
N ILE A 410 1.36 -27.98 -9.12
CA ILE A 410 2.33 -26.96 -9.54
C ILE A 410 2.72 -27.14 -11.01
N VAL A 411 2.98 -28.37 -11.45
CA VAL A 411 3.37 -28.64 -12.84
C VAL A 411 2.22 -28.34 -13.80
N GLU A 412 0.99 -28.72 -13.46
CA GLU A 412 -0.21 -28.43 -14.26
C GLU A 412 -0.50 -26.92 -14.35
N LEU A 413 -0.28 -26.16 -13.28
CA LEU A 413 -0.38 -24.69 -13.29
C LEU A 413 0.64 -24.01 -14.22
N HIS A 414 1.79 -24.65 -14.44
CA HIS A 414 2.78 -24.22 -15.43
C HIS A 414 2.50 -24.77 -16.83
N GLY A 415 1.34 -25.41 -17.04
CA GLY A 415 0.96 -26.07 -18.30
C GLY A 415 1.82 -27.27 -18.67
N GLY A 416 2.61 -27.79 -17.73
CA GLY A 416 3.41 -29.00 -17.90
C GLY A 416 2.63 -30.28 -17.60
N GLN A 417 3.32 -31.42 -17.68
CA GLN A 417 2.79 -32.73 -17.29
C GLN A 417 3.78 -33.47 -16.39
N VAL A 418 3.27 -34.25 -15.44
CA VAL A 418 4.10 -35.11 -14.59
C VAL A 418 3.53 -36.52 -14.50
N TRP A 419 4.40 -37.52 -14.59
CA TRP A 419 4.05 -38.93 -14.42
C TRP A 419 5.24 -39.70 -13.82
N ALA A 420 5.02 -40.98 -13.51
CA ALA A 420 6.08 -41.86 -13.02
C ALA A 420 6.06 -43.21 -13.74
N ASP A 421 7.25 -43.69 -14.08
CA ASP A 421 7.50 -45.02 -14.61
C ASP A 421 8.29 -45.81 -13.55
N SER A 422 7.77 -46.96 -13.11
CA SER A 422 8.45 -47.76 -12.09
C SER A 422 8.11 -49.23 -12.20
N LYS A 423 9.07 -50.07 -11.80
CA LYS A 423 8.88 -51.51 -11.60
C LYS A 423 9.33 -51.85 -10.19
N LEU A 424 8.55 -52.69 -9.50
CA LEU A 424 8.85 -53.11 -8.15
C LEU A 424 10.21 -53.83 -8.09
N GLY A 425 11.13 -53.31 -7.29
CA GLY A 425 12.50 -53.81 -7.11
C GLY A 425 13.54 -53.29 -8.11
N GLU A 426 13.15 -52.53 -9.14
CA GLU A 426 14.07 -51.96 -10.14
C GLU A 426 14.21 -50.42 -10.01
N GLY A 427 13.50 -49.79 -9.06
CA GLY A 427 13.47 -48.35 -8.83
C GLY A 427 12.33 -47.61 -9.53
N ALA A 428 12.30 -46.29 -9.40
CA ALA A 428 11.29 -45.41 -10.00
C ALA A 428 11.93 -44.27 -10.80
N SER A 429 11.21 -43.81 -11.82
CA SER A 429 11.54 -42.62 -12.59
C SER A 429 10.36 -41.67 -12.61
N PHE A 430 10.57 -40.46 -12.10
CA PHE A 430 9.57 -39.39 -12.11
C PHE A 430 9.93 -38.38 -13.18
N ILE A 431 9.02 -38.11 -14.11
CA ILE A 431 9.27 -37.26 -15.27
C ILE A 431 8.35 -36.05 -15.20
N VAL A 432 8.96 -34.86 -15.24
CA VAL A 432 8.28 -33.57 -15.37
C VAL A 432 8.59 -33.00 -16.75
N GLN A 433 7.56 -32.72 -17.52
CA GLN A 433 7.66 -32.18 -18.86
C GLN A 433 7.05 -30.78 -18.93
N PHE A 434 7.81 -29.84 -19.49
CA PHE A 434 7.42 -28.45 -19.69
C PHE A 434 7.02 -28.21 -21.14
N GLN A 435 6.08 -27.30 -21.38
CA GLN A 435 5.76 -26.82 -22.72
C GLN A 435 6.70 -25.68 -23.13
N ALA A 436 6.99 -25.57 -24.43
CA ALA A 436 7.86 -24.52 -24.95
C ALA A 436 7.12 -23.18 -25.15
N GLY A 437 7.77 -22.07 -24.80
CA GLY A 437 7.25 -20.71 -25.00
C GLY A 437 6.24 -20.25 -23.94
N GLU A 438 5.59 -19.11 -24.17
CA GLU A 438 4.69 -18.46 -23.18
C GLU A 438 3.20 -18.77 -23.39
N ALA A 439 2.82 -19.27 -24.57
CA ALA A 439 1.44 -19.31 -25.05
C ALA A 439 0.51 -20.28 -24.27
N HIS A 440 1.10 -21.20 -23.50
CA HIS A 440 0.35 -22.21 -22.74
C HIS A 440 -0.04 -21.76 -21.33
N ILE A 441 0.49 -20.62 -20.85
CA ILE A 441 0.16 -20.06 -19.53
C ILE A 441 -0.92 -19.00 -19.70
N ALA A 442 -2.14 -19.31 -19.23
CA ALA A 442 -3.30 -18.43 -19.34
C ALA A 442 -3.06 -17.05 -18.69
N ASP A 443 -3.51 -15.98 -19.37
CA ASP A 443 -3.32 -14.58 -18.92
C ASP A 443 -3.95 -14.29 -17.55
N GLU A 444 -4.96 -15.06 -17.14
CA GLU A 444 -5.66 -14.91 -15.85
C GLU A 444 -4.82 -15.36 -14.64
N VAL A 445 -3.83 -16.23 -14.85
CA VAL A 445 -2.96 -16.79 -13.80
C VAL A 445 -1.67 -15.97 -13.63
N ARG A 446 -1.40 -15.01 -14.53
CA ARG A 446 -0.20 -14.17 -14.51
C ARG A 446 -0.35 -13.00 -13.54
N GLU A 447 0.65 -12.78 -12.69
CA GLU A 447 0.74 -11.57 -11.87
C GLU A 447 1.10 -10.36 -12.77
N ARG A 448 0.11 -9.53 -13.16
CA ARG A 448 0.37 -8.28 -13.92
C ARG A 448 1.04 -7.25 -13.01
N ARG A 449 2.37 -7.13 -13.07
CA ARG A 449 3.07 -5.99 -12.45
C ARG A 449 2.88 -4.71 -13.27
N SER A 450 2.42 -3.69 -12.56
CA SER A 450 2.42 -2.27 -12.90
C SER A 450 3.80 -1.83 -13.40
N ARG A 451 3.92 -1.53 -14.69
CA ARG A 451 5.02 -0.74 -15.24
C ARG A 451 4.89 0.70 -14.75
N ASN A 452 5.49 1.03 -13.60
CA ASN A 452 6.04 2.35 -13.31
C ASN A 452 6.68 2.41 -11.91
N ARG A 453 7.99 2.19 -11.86
CA ARG A 453 8.96 2.99 -11.09
C ARG A 453 10.33 2.34 -11.24
N GLU A 454 11.08 2.81 -12.24
CA GLU A 454 12.53 2.75 -12.18
C GLU A 454 12.98 3.72 -11.08
N VAL A 455 13.37 3.17 -9.93
CA VAL A 455 14.30 3.86 -9.03
C VAL A 455 15.61 3.10 -9.13
N ALA A 456 16.59 3.76 -9.72
CA ALA A 456 17.95 3.29 -9.82
C ALA A 456 18.49 3.00 -8.41
N VAL A 457 18.73 1.72 -8.12
CA VAL A 457 19.62 1.31 -7.03
C VAL A 457 20.77 0.57 -7.68
N ASP A 458 21.94 1.14 -7.47
CA ASP A 458 23.23 0.77 -8.00
C ASP A 458 23.52 -0.73 -7.82
N ARG A 459 23.89 -1.40 -8.92
CA ARG A 459 24.32 -2.80 -8.94
C ARG A 459 25.63 -2.95 -8.15
N ARG A 460 25.55 -3.58 -6.98
CA ARG A 460 26.66 -4.38 -6.43
C ARG A 460 26.35 -5.85 -6.67
N GLU A 461 26.83 -6.34 -7.81
CA GLU A 461 26.83 -7.75 -8.18
C GLU A 461 27.85 -8.53 -7.33
N GLY A 462 27.46 -9.72 -6.89
CA GLY A 462 28.39 -10.78 -6.47
C GLY A 462 28.59 -10.97 -4.96
N ALA A 463 27.54 -11.37 -4.22
CA ALA A 463 27.72 -12.11 -2.93
C ALA A 463 26.42 -12.70 -2.34
N CYS A 464 25.25 -12.12 -2.64
CA CYS A 464 24.06 -12.33 -1.79
C CYS A 464 23.12 -13.50 -2.21
N GLU A 465 23.15 -13.98 -3.46
CA GLU A 465 22.24 -15.07 -3.89
C GLU A 465 22.60 -16.45 -3.29
N THR A 466 23.88 -16.67 -2.98
CA THR A 466 24.37 -17.91 -2.36
C THR A 466 23.98 -18.07 -0.88
N GLU A 467 23.58 -16.99 -0.19
CA GLU A 467 23.13 -17.05 1.21
C GLU A 467 21.65 -17.44 1.33
N LYS A 468 20.78 -16.93 0.45
CA LYS A 468 19.35 -17.32 0.42
C LYS A 468 19.14 -18.79 0.09
N LEU A 469 19.95 -19.36 -0.81
CA LEU A 469 19.94 -20.81 -1.06
C LEU A 469 20.41 -21.61 0.16
N ARG A 470 21.37 -21.11 0.94
CA ARG A 470 21.85 -21.80 2.15
C ARG A 470 20.81 -21.81 3.27
N ASP A 471 19.94 -20.80 3.36
CA ASP A 471 18.90 -20.72 4.38
C ASP A 471 17.68 -21.60 4.07
N VAL A 472 17.26 -21.69 2.80
CA VAL A 472 16.22 -22.65 2.36
C VAL A 472 16.69 -24.10 2.53
N VAL A 473 17.99 -24.35 2.29
CA VAL A 473 18.63 -25.68 2.40
C VAL A 473 18.97 -26.06 3.84
N ARG A 474 19.02 -25.11 4.78
CA ARG A 474 19.13 -25.40 6.22
C ARG A 474 17.77 -25.57 6.91
N GLY A 475 16.75 -24.83 6.46
CA GLY A 475 15.44 -24.78 7.13
C GLY A 475 14.48 -25.94 6.83
N ILE A 476 14.64 -26.66 5.70
CA ILE A 476 13.61 -27.61 5.23
C ILE A 476 14.11 -29.07 5.06
N PRO A 477 15.34 -29.37 4.60
CA PRO A 477 15.81 -30.75 4.46
C PRO A 477 16.12 -31.44 5.80
N SER A 478 16.47 -30.67 6.85
CA SER A 478 16.73 -31.20 8.20
C SER A 478 15.49 -31.94 8.76
N LEU A 479 14.30 -31.60 8.27
CA LEU A 479 13.04 -32.16 8.76
C LEU A 479 12.51 -33.35 7.99
N GLN A 480 12.86 -33.47 6.72
CA GLN A 480 12.49 -34.64 5.91
C GLN A 480 13.39 -35.84 6.22
N LEU A 481 14.52 -35.62 6.92
CA LEU A 481 15.55 -36.63 7.12
C LEU A 481 16.19 -36.72 8.52
N ALA A 482 15.64 -36.09 9.57
CA ALA A 482 16.14 -36.24 10.95
C ALA A 482 16.02 -37.68 11.49
N GLY A 483 16.95 -38.53 11.11
CA GLY A 483 17.29 -39.80 11.72
C GLY A 483 18.78 -40.00 11.46
N PHE A 484 19.58 -39.90 12.53
CA PHE A 484 21.03 -40.10 12.62
C PHE A 484 21.95 -38.87 12.54
N GLU A 485 21.96 -38.03 13.57
CA GLU A 485 23.17 -37.32 14.03
C GLU A 485 23.09 -37.19 15.58
N ARG A 486 24.10 -37.40 16.43
CA ARG A 486 25.53 -37.76 16.31
C ARG A 486 25.99 -38.42 17.62
N ARG A 487 26.80 -39.47 17.48
CA ARG A 487 27.68 -40.02 18.53
C ARG A 487 28.92 -39.13 18.62
N GLY A 488 29.27 -38.72 19.84
CA GLY A 488 30.62 -38.24 20.18
C GLY A 488 30.86 -36.73 19.98
N ARG A 489 30.61 -35.96 21.03
CA ARG A 489 31.47 -34.81 21.37
C ARG A 489 31.48 -34.65 22.88
N GLU A 490 32.66 -34.82 23.47
CA GLU A 490 32.89 -34.68 24.91
C GLU A 490 32.64 -33.23 25.36
N PRO A 491 32.10 -33.02 26.58
CA PRO A 491 31.91 -31.69 27.13
C PRO A 491 33.21 -31.18 27.77
N ALA A 492 33.60 -29.97 27.40
CA ALA A 492 34.64 -29.22 28.10
C ALA A 492 34.11 -28.72 29.45
N SER A 493 34.76 -29.21 30.50
CA SER A 493 34.97 -28.66 31.86
C SER A 493 34.03 -27.55 32.37
N SER A 494 33.29 -27.97 33.39
CA SER A 494 32.85 -27.24 34.60
C SER A 494 33.49 -25.88 34.91
N ILE A 495 32.63 -24.88 35.15
CA ILE A 495 32.82 -23.91 36.23
C ILE A 495 31.49 -23.82 37.00
N SER A 496 31.57 -24.10 38.29
CA SER A 496 30.51 -24.00 39.30
C SER A 496 30.56 -22.60 39.93
N GLY A 497 29.39 -22.07 40.34
CA GLY A 497 29.33 -21.15 41.46
C GLY A 497 28.51 -19.86 41.29
N THR A 498 27.27 -19.94 41.81
CA THR A 498 26.61 -18.96 42.71
C THR A 498 25.99 -17.64 42.18
N ASP A 499 24.85 -17.36 42.82
CA ASP A 499 24.11 -16.11 43.02
C ASP A 499 23.03 -15.71 42.02
N ALA A 500 21.80 -16.10 42.39
CA ALA A 500 20.54 -15.48 42.01
C ALA A 500 20.49 -14.05 42.58
N ASN A 501 21.07 -13.11 41.85
CA ASN A 501 20.91 -11.69 42.10
C ASN A 501 19.99 -11.12 41.01
N THR A 502 19.03 -10.28 41.40
CA THR A 502 18.08 -9.57 40.52
C THR A 502 18.83 -8.95 39.34
N ARG A 503 18.79 -9.62 38.18
CA ARG A 503 19.47 -9.14 36.97
C ARG A 503 18.75 -7.88 36.51
N VAL A 504 19.40 -6.73 36.70
CA VAL A 504 18.95 -5.47 36.09
C VAL A 504 19.37 -5.54 34.63
N HIS A 505 18.43 -5.87 33.74
CA HIS A 505 18.70 -5.89 32.31
C HIS A 505 18.77 -4.46 31.76
N GLU A 506 19.72 -4.18 30.86
CA GLU A 506 19.98 -2.85 30.30
C GLU A 506 18.86 -2.39 29.35
N HIS A 507 18.13 -3.33 28.72
CA HIS A 507 17.10 -3.02 27.73
C HIS A 507 15.74 -3.64 28.06
N THR A 508 14.68 -2.91 27.71
CA THR A 508 13.29 -3.33 27.90
C THR A 508 12.62 -3.62 26.55
N LEU A 509 12.10 -4.83 26.39
CA LEU A 509 11.34 -5.25 25.21
C LEU A 509 9.85 -5.23 25.53
N LEU A 510 9.05 -4.64 24.64
CA LEU A 510 7.60 -4.75 24.68
C LEU A 510 7.15 -5.83 23.70
N VAL A 511 6.45 -6.84 24.20
CA VAL A 511 5.89 -7.94 23.40
C VAL A 511 4.37 -7.83 23.40
N ILE A 512 3.78 -7.85 22.21
CA ILE A 512 2.34 -7.69 22.01
C ILE A 512 1.82 -8.88 21.20
N ASP A 513 0.92 -9.66 21.81
CA ASP A 513 0.30 -10.84 21.20
C ASP A 513 -1.02 -11.11 21.93
N ASP A 514 -2.10 -11.39 21.20
CA ASP A 514 -3.42 -11.65 21.79
C ASP A 514 -3.47 -13.01 22.50
N ASN A 515 -2.52 -13.90 22.22
CA ASN A 515 -2.40 -15.19 22.87
C ASN A 515 -1.50 -15.13 24.13
N PRO A 516 -2.05 -15.38 25.33
CA PRO A 516 -1.29 -15.32 26.58
C PRO A 516 -0.16 -16.35 26.68
N ASP A 517 -0.30 -17.50 26.03
CA ASP A 517 0.74 -18.53 26.02
C ASP A 517 1.94 -18.11 25.17
N VAL A 518 1.70 -17.35 24.08
CA VAL A 518 2.77 -16.80 23.24
C VAL A 518 3.52 -15.71 23.99
N LEU A 519 2.80 -14.84 24.72
CA LEU A 519 3.43 -13.87 25.62
C LEU A 519 4.30 -14.56 26.69
N GLN A 520 3.82 -15.64 27.28
CA GLN A 520 4.58 -16.41 28.27
C GLN A 520 5.81 -17.08 27.64
N LEU A 521 5.69 -17.61 26.42
CA LEU A 521 6.82 -18.14 25.65
C LEU A 521 7.87 -17.07 25.35
N MET A 522 7.46 -15.91 24.83
CA MET A 522 8.35 -14.78 24.55
C MET A 522 9.09 -14.33 25.79
N ARG A 523 8.38 -14.26 26.92
CA ARG A 523 9.00 -13.99 28.21
C ARG A 523 10.01 -15.07 28.57
N PHE A 524 9.65 -16.35 28.46
CA PHE A 524 10.56 -17.46 28.75
C PHE A 524 11.85 -17.42 27.93
N LEU A 525 11.76 -17.10 26.63
CA LEU A 525 12.90 -17.09 25.71
C LEU A 525 13.82 -15.86 25.87
N LEU A 526 13.26 -14.71 26.27
CA LEU A 526 13.96 -13.42 26.23
C LEU A 526 14.35 -12.88 27.62
N GLN A 527 13.72 -13.36 28.70
CA GLN A 527 13.93 -12.88 30.08
C GLN A 527 15.35 -13.06 30.60
N ASP A 528 16.14 -13.97 30.03
CA ASP A 528 17.53 -14.20 30.47
C ASP A 528 18.46 -13.03 30.11
N GLU A 529 18.11 -12.23 29.10
CA GLU A 529 18.92 -11.11 28.59
C GLU A 529 18.22 -9.75 28.70
N TYR A 530 16.89 -9.70 28.79
CA TYR A 530 16.12 -8.45 28.67
C TYR A 530 14.98 -8.33 29.69
N ASN A 531 14.58 -7.10 30.03
CA ASN A 531 13.34 -6.85 30.76
C ASN A 531 12.16 -6.98 29.78
N ILE A 532 11.18 -7.83 30.08
CA ILE A 532 10.05 -8.08 29.17
C ILE A 532 8.77 -7.49 29.75
N VAL A 533 8.17 -6.57 29.00
CA VAL A 533 6.81 -6.06 29.21
C VAL A 533 5.91 -6.72 28.18
N THR A 534 4.74 -7.21 28.59
CA THR A 534 3.83 -7.98 27.72
C THR A 534 2.45 -7.34 27.72
N GLU A 535 1.86 -7.18 26.54
CA GLU A 535 0.49 -6.68 26.36
C GLU A 535 -0.31 -7.59 25.43
N SER A 536 -1.64 -7.64 25.62
CA SER A 536 -2.53 -8.49 24.82
C SER A 536 -3.29 -7.76 23.71
N SER A 537 -3.10 -6.44 23.59
CA SER A 537 -3.72 -5.63 22.55
C SER A 537 -2.79 -4.54 22.03
N ALA A 538 -2.92 -4.23 20.73
CA ALA A 538 -2.17 -3.16 20.09
C ALA A 538 -2.46 -1.78 20.71
N GLU A 539 -3.69 -1.51 21.14
CA GLU A 539 -4.08 -0.25 21.77
C GLU A 539 -3.33 0.01 23.08
N SER A 540 -3.26 -1.02 23.93
CA SER A 540 -2.53 -0.96 25.21
C SER A 540 -1.03 -0.82 24.98
N GLY A 541 -0.50 -1.61 24.03
CA GLY A 541 0.90 -1.54 23.62
C GLY A 541 1.29 -0.15 23.11
N LEU A 542 0.48 0.47 22.25
CA LEU A 542 0.75 1.82 21.74
C LEU A 542 0.78 2.87 22.85
N ALA A 543 -0.06 2.74 23.88
CA ALA A 543 -0.04 3.63 25.03
C ALA A 543 1.27 3.52 25.84
N LEU A 544 1.83 2.32 25.98
CA LEU A 544 3.12 2.10 26.64
C LEU A 544 4.31 2.62 25.83
N VAL A 545 4.26 2.47 24.51
CA VAL A 545 5.30 2.99 23.60
C VAL A 545 5.39 4.51 23.69
N ARG A 546 4.24 5.21 23.78
CA ARG A 546 4.19 6.67 23.96
C ARG A 546 4.76 7.17 25.29
N ASN A 547 4.81 6.31 26.31
CA ASN A 547 5.41 6.64 27.60
C ASN A 547 6.90 6.24 27.69
N GLU A 548 7.55 5.97 26.54
CA GLU A 548 8.97 5.59 26.41
C GLU A 548 9.42 4.40 27.26
N VAL A 549 8.52 3.43 27.49
CA VAL A 549 8.82 2.25 28.34
C VAL A 549 9.68 1.20 27.62
N ALA A 550 9.78 1.26 26.28
CA ALA A 550 10.34 0.18 25.47
C ALA A 550 11.52 0.60 24.57
N ASP A 551 12.58 -0.21 24.57
CA ASP A 551 13.73 -0.10 23.68
C ASP A 551 13.52 -0.80 22.33
N LEU A 552 12.58 -1.75 22.26
CA LEU A 552 12.18 -2.46 21.04
C LEU A 552 10.78 -3.06 21.24
N VAL A 553 9.99 -3.10 20.16
CA VAL A 553 8.65 -3.69 20.14
C VAL A 553 8.64 -4.95 19.29
N ILE A 554 8.07 -6.03 19.81
CA ILE A 554 7.77 -7.27 19.08
C ILE A 554 6.25 -7.41 19.08
N SER A 555 5.62 -7.43 17.91
CA SER A 555 4.15 -7.51 17.82
C SER A 555 3.72 -8.62 16.87
N ASP A 556 2.67 -9.36 17.25
CA ASP A 556 1.93 -10.16 16.28
C ASP A 556 1.28 -9.28 15.20
N VAL A 557 1.05 -9.84 14.03
CA VAL A 557 0.34 -9.15 12.94
C VAL A 557 -1.17 -9.29 13.09
N MET A 558 -1.69 -10.46 13.50
CA MET A 558 -3.11 -10.80 13.45
C MET A 558 -3.75 -10.65 14.83
N MET A 559 -4.08 -9.42 15.22
CA MET A 559 -4.74 -9.13 16.49
C MET A 559 -6.16 -8.55 16.30
N PRO A 560 -7.09 -8.79 17.24
CA PRO A 560 -8.41 -8.17 17.21
C PRO A 560 -8.35 -6.65 17.39
N GLY A 561 -9.17 -5.91 16.65
CA GLY A 561 -9.21 -4.45 16.72
C GLY A 561 -8.15 -3.83 15.80
N MET A 562 -7.08 -3.29 16.38
CA MET A 562 -5.93 -2.79 15.65
C MET A 562 -4.93 -3.93 15.35
N ASP A 563 -4.62 -4.11 14.06
CA ASP A 563 -3.63 -5.10 13.63
C ASP A 563 -2.18 -4.62 13.85
N GLY A 564 -1.22 -5.54 13.77
CA GLY A 564 0.20 -5.22 13.99
C GLY A 564 0.80 -4.27 12.95
N HIS A 565 0.27 -4.26 11.73
CA HIS A 565 0.71 -3.34 10.68
C HIS A 565 0.29 -1.91 10.98
N GLU A 566 -0.96 -1.71 11.41
CA GLU A 566 -1.49 -0.41 11.80
C GLU A 566 -0.81 0.11 13.06
N LEU A 567 -0.51 -0.76 14.02
CA LEU A 567 0.31 -0.43 15.18
C LEU A 567 1.69 0.09 14.77
N CYS A 568 2.40 -0.67 13.92
CA CYS A 568 3.74 -0.30 13.44
C CYS A 568 3.73 1.07 12.76
N LYS A 569 2.77 1.29 11.86
CA LYS A 569 2.60 2.57 11.16
C LYS A 569 2.42 3.73 12.13
N ARG A 570 1.56 3.58 13.15
CA ARG A 570 1.35 4.61 14.19
C ARG A 570 2.60 4.90 15.01
N ILE A 571 3.43 3.89 15.30
CA ILE A 571 4.72 4.08 16.00
C ILE A 571 5.69 4.87 15.13
N LYS A 572 5.77 4.55 13.83
CA LYS A 572 6.72 5.17 12.89
C LYS A 572 6.32 6.58 12.42
N GLU A 573 5.04 6.94 12.49
CA GLU A 573 4.55 8.29 12.12
C GLU A 573 4.81 9.35 13.20
N SER A 574 5.00 8.98 14.47
CA SER A 574 5.23 9.93 15.56
C SER A 574 6.72 10.25 15.74
N GLU A 575 7.06 11.54 15.86
CA GLU A 575 8.45 12.00 16.03
C GLU A 575 9.14 11.45 17.28
N GLU A 576 8.35 11.24 18.34
CA GLU A 576 8.80 10.75 19.65
C GLU A 576 9.07 9.24 19.64
N THR A 577 8.29 8.46 18.88
CA THR A 577 8.34 6.99 18.92
C THR A 577 8.96 6.34 17.69
N ARG A 578 9.15 7.07 16.58
CA ARG A 578 9.62 6.50 15.30
C ARG A 578 10.99 5.81 15.37
N GLN A 579 11.82 6.20 16.35
CA GLN A 579 13.15 5.65 16.57
C GLN A 579 13.11 4.29 17.27
N ILE A 580 11.96 3.87 17.80
CA ILE A 580 11.82 2.57 18.46
C ILE A 580 11.74 1.49 17.36
N PRO A 581 12.65 0.50 17.37
CA PRO A 581 12.61 -0.59 16.41
C PRO A 581 11.40 -1.50 16.66
N VAL A 582 10.75 -1.94 15.58
CA VAL A 582 9.57 -2.80 15.59
C VAL A 582 9.86 -4.07 14.79
N ILE A 583 9.69 -5.23 15.43
CA ILE A 583 9.71 -6.55 14.79
C ILE A 583 8.27 -7.04 14.69
N LEU A 584 7.81 -7.34 13.48
CA LEU A 584 6.49 -7.95 13.26
C LEU A 584 6.61 -9.47 13.14
N VAL A 585 5.82 -10.18 13.95
CA VAL A 585 5.76 -11.64 13.99
C VAL A 585 4.50 -12.09 13.25
N THR A 586 4.62 -12.97 12.26
CA THR A 586 3.48 -13.30 11.39
C THR A 586 3.38 -14.78 11.03
N ALA A 587 2.15 -15.27 10.89
CA ALA A 587 1.85 -16.57 10.32
C ALA A 587 2.07 -16.60 8.78
N ARG A 588 2.03 -15.47 8.07
CA ARG A 588 2.16 -15.46 6.60
C ARG A 588 3.62 -15.30 6.17
N ALA A 589 4.31 -16.42 5.95
CA ALA A 589 5.69 -16.46 5.44
C ALA A 589 5.83 -16.17 3.93
N GLY A 590 4.75 -15.79 3.23
CA GLY A 590 4.78 -15.51 1.78
C GLY A 590 5.24 -14.09 1.44
N PRO A 591 5.72 -13.84 0.21
CA PRO A 591 6.24 -12.54 -0.21
C PRO A 591 5.26 -11.38 0.00
N GLU A 592 3.94 -11.61 -0.14
CA GLU A 592 2.91 -10.59 0.10
C GLU A 592 2.89 -10.05 1.55
N GLY A 593 3.08 -10.93 2.54
CA GLY A 593 3.11 -10.53 3.95
C GLY A 593 4.35 -9.72 4.32
N ILE A 594 5.50 -10.06 3.72
CA ILE A 594 6.75 -9.32 3.88
C ILE A 594 6.65 -7.94 3.20
N THR A 595 6.00 -7.86 2.04
CA THR A 595 5.84 -6.59 1.30
C THR A 595 4.95 -5.61 2.08
N GLN A 596 3.78 -6.06 2.57
CA GLN A 596 2.91 -5.25 3.43
C GLN A 596 3.59 -4.81 4.72
N GLY A 597 4.42 -5.70 5.25
CA GLY A 597 5.36 -5.37 6.30
C GLY A 597 6.20 -4.15 5.96
N ILE A 598 7.09 -4.26 4.97
CA ILE A 598 8.02 -3.19 4.61
C ILE A 598 7.28 -1.86 4.37
N ASP A 599 6.10 -1.91 3.73
CA ASP A 599 5.26 -0.72 3.49
C ASP A 599 4.73 -0.07 4.79
N SER A 600 4.55 -0.85 5.86
CA SER A 600 4.15 -0.36 7.19
C SER A 600 5.29 0.25 8.01
N GLY A 601 6.54 0.09 7.56
CA GLY A 601 7.72 0.73 8.15
C GLY A 601 8.39 -0.05 9.29
N ALA A 602 8.06 -1.34 9.51
CA ALA A 602 8.77 -2.12 10.53
C ALA A 602 10.22 -2.44 10.12
N ASP A 603 11.08 -2.55 11.12
CA ASP A 603 12.52 -2.72 10.95
C ASP A 603 12.90 -4.18 10.65
N ASP A 604 12.07 -5.14 11.09
CA ASP A 604 12.28 -6.56 10.78
C ASP A 604 10.99 -7.40 10.85
N TYR A 605 11.04 -8.60 10.27
CA TYR A 605 9.94 -9.56 10.17
C TYR A 605 10.37 -10.96 10.59
N LEU A 606 9.50 -11.66 11.33
CA LEU A 606 9.78 -13.01 11.78
C LEU A 606 8.56 -13.95 11.59
N PRO A 607 8.68 -15.04 10.81
CA PRO A 607 7.57 -15.97 10.62
C PRO A 607 7.35 -16.86 11.85
N LYS A 608 6.08 -17.12 12.21
CA LYS A 608 5.71 -18.18 13.16
C LYS A 608 5.63 -19.52 12.42
N PRO A 609 6.07 -20.65 13.02
CA PRO A 609 6.90 -20.72 14.21
C PRO A 609 8.32 -20.23 13.93
N PHE A 610 8.91 -19.49 14.87
CA PHE A 610 10.25 -18.93 14.76
C PHE A 610 11.28 -19.73 15.57
N ASP A 611 12.54 -19.66 15.15
CA ASP A 611 13.66 -20.26 15.85
C ASP A 611 14.18 -19.29 16.95
N PRO A 612 14.27 -19.70 18.24
CA PRO A 612 14.71 -18.81 19.31
C PRO A 612 16.09 -18.13 19.10
N PRO A 613 17.13 -18.79 18.59
CA PRO A 613 18.40 -18.15 18.27
C PRO A 613 18.28 -17.06 17.21
N GLU A 614 17.39 -17.24 16.23
CA GLU A 614 17.13 -16.24 15.19
C GLU A 614 16.47 -14.99 15.78
N LEU A 615 15.43 -15.17 16.60
CA LEU A 615 14.76 -14.07 17.30
C LEU A 615 15.75 -13.26 18.13
N LEU A 616 16.59 -13.93 18.94
CA LEU A 616 17.62 -13.27 19.77
C LEU A 616 18.65 -12.53 18.93
N ALA A 617 19.08 -13.10 17.79
CA ALA A 617 20.04 -12.44 16.91
C ALA A 617 19.47 -11.14 16.30
N ARG A 618 18.20 -11.16 15.88
CA ARG A 618 17.51 -9.97 15.33
C ARG A 618 17.34 -8.89 16.39
N VAL A 619 16.87 -9.24 17.59
CA VAL A 619 16.74 -8.31 18.73
C VAL A 619 18.09 -7.68 19.07
N ARG A 620 19.16 -8.48 19.19
CA ARG A 620 20.52 -7.97 19.47
C ARG A 620 21.01 -7.01 18.37
N SER A 621 20.75 -7.33 17.11
CA SER A 621 21.16 -6.50 15.97
C SER A 621 20.50 -5.12 16.01
N LEU A 622 19.18 -5.08 16.21
CA LEU A 622 18.40 -3.84 16.25
C LEU A 622 18.75 -2.98 17.47
N LEU A 623 18.91 -3.57 18.65
CA LEU A 623 19.35 -2.84 19.84
C LEU A 623 20.77 -2.26 19.69
N ARG A 624 21.69 -3.00 19.06
CA ARG A 624 23.04 -2.50 18.75
C ARG A 624 22.99 -1.32 17.78
N MET A 625 22.17 -1.40 16.73
CA MET A 625 21.98 -0.29 15.79
C MET A 625 21.42 0.95 16.50
N ARG A 626 20.39 0.78 17.34
CA ARG A 626 19.82 1.88 18.14
C ARG A 626 20.87 2.52 19.07
N LYS A 627 21.68 1.72 19.76
CA LYS A 627 22.75 2.23 20.62
C LYS A 627 23.81 2.99 19.83
N ALA A 628 24.23 2.47 18.68
CA ALA A 628 25.18 3.14 17.81
C ALA A 628 24.66 4.48 17.28
N GLU A 629 23.37 4.56 16.93
CA GLU A 629 22.75 5.81 16.49
C GLU A 629 22.70 6.85 17.62
N ALA A 630 22.29 6.45 18.83
CA ALA A 630 22.29 7.32 20.00
C ALA A 630 23.71 7.83 20.35
N ASP A 631 24.71 6.95 20.30
CA ASP A 631 26.12 7.29 20.53
C ASP A 631 26.64 8.27 19.46
N LEU A 632 26.24 8.09 18.20
CA LEU A 632 26.62 8.99 17.11
C LEU A 632 26.03 10.38 17.32
N VAL A 633 24.76 10.49 17.70
CA VAL A 633 24.12 11.78 18.03
C VAL A 633 24.85 12.47 19.19
N ARG A 634 25.19 11.72 20.24
CA ARG A 634 25.94 12.24 21.40
C ARG A 634 27.35 12.69 21.01
N LEU A 635 28.06 11.89 20.23
CA LEU A 635 29.40 12.21 19.75
C LEU A 635 29.39 13.45 18.86
N ASN A 636 28.42 13.57 17.97
CA ASN A 636 28.28 14.74 17.09
C ASN A 636 28.04 16.02 17.90
N ARG A 637 27.20 15.96 18.95
CA ARG A 637 27.01 17.07 19.90
C ARG A 637 28.32 17.43 20.62
N ASN A 638 29.09 16.44 21.08
CA ASN A 638 30.37 16.66 21.74
C ASN A 638 31.44 17.23 20.80
N LEU A 639 31.52 16.74 19.56
CA LEU A 639 32.44 17.24 18.54
C LEU A 639 32.14 18.69 18.20
N LYS A 640 30.85 19.05 18.06
CA LYS A 640 30.44 20.43 17.83
C LYS A 640 30.88 21.34 18.97
N ALA A 641 30.62 20.95 20.23
CA ALA A 641 31.06 21.73 21.39
C ALA A 641 32.59 21.89 21.46
N ARG A 642 33.36 20.85 21.10
CA ARG A 642 34.84 20.94 21.04
C ARG A 642 35.33 21.80 19.89
N ALA A 643 34.67 21.77 18.73
CA ALA A 643 35.02 22.61 17.60
C ALA A 643 34.85 24.09 17.96
N ASP A 644 33.74 24.43 18.64
CA ASP A 644 33.48 25.79 19.11
C ASP A 644 34.56 26.25 20.12
N ASP A 645 34.94 25.42 21.11
CA ASP A 645 36.03 25.72 22.07
C ASP A 645 37.40 25.92 21.37
N LEU A 646 37.71 25.11 20.36
CA LEU A 646 38.96 25.27 19.60
C LEU A 646 39.01 26.60 18.84
N VAL A 647 37.90 27.01 18.23
CA VAL A 647 37.80 28.30 17.52
C VAL A 647 38.03 29.46 18.49
N ASP A 648 37.40 29.41 19.68
CA ASP A 648 37.56 30.45 20.69
C ASP A 648 39.00 30.52 21.23
N ARG A 649 39.65 29.37 21.48
CA ARG A 649 41.05 29.33 21.90
C ARG A 649 42.01 29.84 20.83
N GLN A 650 41.82 29.44 19.57
CA GLN A 650 42.64 29.92 18.45
C GLN A 650 42.58 31.45 18.37
N ARG A 651 41.38 32.02 18.51
CA ARG A 651 41.19 33.48 18.52
C ARG A 651 41.88 34.16 19.69
N SER A 652 41.76 33.62 20.90
CA SER A 652 42.43 34.16 22.10
C SER A 652 43.96 34.17 21.94
N LEU A 653 44.54 33.07 21.46
CA LEU A 653 45.98 32.97 21.19
C LEU A 653 46.44 33.94 20.10
N PHE A 654 45.67 34.10 19.04
CA PHE A 654 45.96 35.06 17.98
C PHE A 654 46.00 36.50 18.52
N LEU A 655 44.96 36.93 19.24
CA LEU A 655 44.91 38.27 19.84
C LEU A 655 46.01 38.50 20.88
N SER A 656 46.29 37.50 21.72
CA SER A 656 47.40 37.57 22.68
C SER A 656 48.75 37.74 21.99
N THR A 657 48.97 37.02 20.88
CA THR A 657 50.19 37.12 20.06
C THR A 657 50.32 38.50 19.43
N VAL A 658 49.23 39.02 18.84
CA VAL A 658 49.18 40.37 18.27
C VAL A 658 49.50 41.42 19.33
N ARG A 659 48.87 41.34 20.51
CA ARG A 659 49.16 42.24 21.65
C ARG A 659 50.62 42.16 22.09
N CYS A 660 51.20 40.96 22.18
CA CYS A 660 52.61 40.77 22.54
C CYS A 660 53.56 41.42 21.54
N LEU A 661 53.31 41.26 20.24
CA LEU A 661 54.12 41.89 19.17
C LEU A 661 54.03 43.42 19.23
N ILE A 662 52.83 43.96 19.46
CA ILE A 662 52.62 45.41 19.62
C ILE A 662 53.34 45.90 20.87
N SER A 663 53.18 45.24 22.01
CA SER A 663 53.90 45.59 23.25
C SER A 663 55.42 45.53 23.08
N ALA A 664 55.95 44.57 22.30
CA ALA A 664 57.38 44.50 22.00
C ALA A 664 57.83 45.63 21.06
N LEU A 665 57.00 46.04 20.10
CA LEU A 665 57.25 47.18 19.23
C LEU A 665 57.23 48.49 20.02
N GLU A 666 56.22 48.70 20.87
CA GLU A 666 56.10 49.85 21.76
C GLU A 666 57.21 49.88 22.81
N ALA A 667 57.75 48.74 23.26
CA ALA A 667 58.87 48.74 24.21
C ALA A 667 60.14 49.41 23.66
N LYS A 668 60.27 49.52 22.33
CA LYS A 668 61.34 50.29 21.68
C LYS A 668 61.08 51.80 21.69
N ASP A 669 59.84 52.22 21.88
CA ASP A 669 59.45 53.63 21.98
C ASP A 669 59.12 53.96 23.45
N GLN A 670 60.04 54.66 24.13
CA GLN A 670 59.91 54.97 25.57
C GLN A 670 58.60 55.70 25.94
N TYR A 671 57.89 56.26 24.96
CA TYR A 671 56.74 57.15 25.18
C TYR A 671 55.38 56.56 24.80
N THR A 672 55.33 55.42 24.09
CA THR A 672 54.06 54.81 23.65
C THR A 672 53.71 53.53 24.39
N ARG A 673 54.38 53.21 25.51
CA ARG A 673 54.14 51.98 26.26
C ARG A 673 52.66 51.86 26.68
N ASN A 674 52.00 50.79 26.23
CA ASN A 674 50.59 50.47 26.44
C ASN A 674 49.59 51.46 25.79
N HIS A 675 50.05 52.36 24.92
CA HIS A 675 49.18 53.34 24.23
C HIS A 675 48.14 52.64 23.36
N SER A 676 48.57 51.69 22.51
CA SER A 676 47.66 51.00 21.60
C SER A 676 46.59 50.20 22.35
N VAL A 677 46.91 49.69 23.54
CA VAL A 677 45.94 48.98 24.41
C VAL A 677 44.89 49.95 24.95
N ARG A 678 45.31 51.11 25.51
CA ARG A 678 44.37 52.11 26.04
C ARG A 678 43.47 52.70 24.95
N VAL A 679 44.05 53.03 23.79
CA VAL A 679 43.28 53.50 22.63
C VAL A 679 42.27 52.45 22.19
N THR A 680 42.63 51.16 22.19
CA THR A 680 41.70 50.07 21.90
C THR A 680 40.56 50.01 22.91
N GLU A 681 40.85 50.11 24.21
CA GLU A 681 39.80 50.10 25.24
C GLU A 681 38.82 51.27 25.07
N TYR A 682 39.34 52.47 24.83
CA TYR A 682 38.55 53.67 24.56
C TYR A 682 37.69 53.54 23.29
N ALA A 683 38.28 53.05 22.19
CA ALA A 683 37.58 52.85 20.93
C ALA A 683 36.48 51.79 21.06
N MET A 684 36.74 50.70 21.78
CA MET A 684 35.76 49.63 22.01
C MET A 684 34.59 50.08 22.88
N ALA A 685 34.83 50.91 23.89
CA ALA A 685 33.75 51.50 24.70
C ALA A 685 32.84 52.41 23.85
N LEU A 686 33.44 53.26 23.01
CA LEU A 686 32.70 54.12 22.08
C LEU A 686 31.87 53.29 21.07
N ALA A 687 32.48 52.29 20.43
CA ALA A 687 31.81 51.48 19.43
C ALA A 687 30.64 50.65 19.99
N ARG A 688 30.77 50.13 21.22
CA ARG A 688 29.65 49.48 21.93
C ARG A 688 28.51 50.45 22.19
N ARG A 689 28.81 51.70 22.58
CA ARG A 689 27.79 52.74 22.80
C ARG A 689 27.07 53.14 21.50
N MET A 690 27.78 53.04 20.38
CA MET A 690 27.27 53.27 19.02
C MET A 690 26.58 52.04 18.40
N ASN A 691 26.38 50.95 19.16
CA ASN A 691 25.73 49.71 18.73
C ASN A 691 26.37 49.04 17.49
N PHE A 692 27.70 48.96 17.43
CA PHE A 692 28.38 48.23 16.37
C PHE A 692 28.04 46.73 16.40
N GLY A 693 27.98 46.09 15.23
CA GLY A 693 27.80 44.66 15.12
C GLY A 693 29.03 43.88 15.63
N GLU A 694 28.83 42.61 16.01
CA GLU A 694 29.90 41.73 16.52
C GLU A 694 31.10 41.61 15.57
N ARG A 695 30.87 41.69 14.25
CA ARG A 695 31.97 41.68 13.26
C ARG A 695 32.74 43.00 13.26
N ASP A 696 32.03 44.13 13.28
CA ASP A 696 32.65 45.46 13.23
C ASP A 696 33.43 45.77 14.52
N LEU A 697 32.95 45.27 15.67
CA LEU A 697 33.68 45.35 16.94
C LEU A 697 35.01 44.58 16.89
N ARG A 698 35.05 43.41 16.25
CA ARG A 698 36.29 42.62 16.06
C ARG A 698 37.29 43.34 15.16
N ASP A 699 36.79 43.85 14.05
CA ASP A 699 37.62 44.55 13.07
C ASP A 699 38.20 45.85 13.67
N LEU A 700 37.40 46.55 14.49
CA LEU A 700 37.86 47.73 15.23
C LEU A 700 38.89 47.39 16.32
N GLU A 701 38.69 46.32 17.09
CA GLU A 701 39.65 45.90 18.13
C GLU A 701 41.04 45.66 17.51
N LEU A 702 41.09 44.95 16.37
CA LEU A 702 42.31 44.70 15.63
C LEU A 702 42.89 45.96 14.99
N ALA A 703 42.04 46.81 14.38
CA ALA A 703 42.48 48.07 13.79
C ALA A 703 43.10 49.00 14.84
N ALA A 704 42.48 49.12 16.02
CA ALA A 704 42.96 49.97 17.10
C ALA A 704 44.23 49.43 17.76
N LEU A 705 44.39 48.11 17.86
CA LEU A 705 45.65 47.52 18.32
C LEU A 705 46.79 47.79 17.32
N LEU A 706 46.51 47.78 16.02
CA LEU A 706 47.52 47.85 14.95
C LEU A 706 47.69 49.23 14.33
N HIS A 707 46.93 50.24 14.74
CA HIS A 707 46.85 51.54 14.05
C HIS A 707 48.22 52.20 13.82
N ASP A 708 49.12 52.04 14.80
CA ASP A 708 50.45 52.65 14.82
C ASP A 708 51.58 51.71 14.35
N VAL A 709 51.27 50.49 13.89
CA VAL A 709 52.29 49.48 13.52
C VAL A 709 53.26 49.98 12.45
N GLY A 710 52.80 50.88 11.58
CA GLY A 710 53.61 51.46 10.51
C GLY A 710 54.71 52.42 10.99
N LYS A 711 54.74 52.80 12.27
CA LYS A 711 55.86 53.59 12.85
C LYS A 711 57.19 52.85 12.75
N ILE A 712 57.17 51.52 12.61
CA ILE A 712 58.37 50.71 12.31
C ILE A 712 59.12 51.19 11.06
N GLY A 713 58.42 51.84 10.11
CA GLY A 713 59.00 52.35 8.88
C GLY A 713 59.56 53.78 8.99
N VAL A 714 59.59 54.39 10.18
CA VAL A 714 60.09 55.75 10.44
C VAL A 714 61.47 55.66 11.11
N PRO A 715 62.49 56.43 10.66
CA PRO A 715 63.82 56.41 11.28
C PRO A 715 63.81 56.82 12.75
N GLU A 716 64.56 56.11 13.60
CA GLU A 716 64.63 56.38 15.06
C GLU A 716 65.10 57.81 15.39
N THR A 717 65.99 58.37 14.56
CA THR A 717 66.47 59.76 14.73
C THR A 717 65.37 60.81 14.57
N VAL A 718 64.31 60.48 13.81
CA VAL A 718 63.12 61.33 13.64
C VAL A 718 62.12 61.06 14.75
N LEU A 719 61.91 59.79 15.12
CA LEU A 719 60.94 59.39 16.14
C LEU A 719 61.31 59.90 17.54
N HIS A 720 62.60 59.94 17.88
CA HIS A 720 63.10 60.36 19.20
C HIS A 720 63.68 61.78 19.24
N LYS A 721 63.44 62.60 18.21
CA LYS A 721 64.04 63.94 18.11
C LYS A 721 63.59 64.84 19.28
N PRO A 722 64.52 65.41 20.07
CA PRO A 722 64.19 66.35 21.13
C PRO A 722 63.90 67.75 20.56
N GLY A 723 62.70 67.99 20.03
CA GLY A 723 62.29 69.30 19.50
C GLY A 723 61.20 69.25 18.42
N LYS A 724 60.86 70.41 17.83
CA LYS A 724 59.91 70.46 16.70
C LYS A 724 60.52 69.80 15.47
N LEU A 725 59.74 68.95 14.82
CA LEU A 725 60.10 68.30 13.55
C LEU A 725 60.11 69.34 12.42
N THR A 726 61.02 69.17 11.47
CA THR A 726 60.99 69.90 10.20
C THR A 726 59.81 69.42 9.34
N SER A 727 59.43 70.20 8.33
CA SER A 727 58.36 69.80 7.40
C SER A 727 58.66 68.48 6.68
N GLU A 728 59.93 68.19 6.39
CA GLU A 728 60.39 66.94 5.77
C GLU A 728 60.32 65.76 6.75
N GLU A 729 60.77 65.95 7.99
CA GLU A 729 60.69 64.94 9.06
C GLU A 729 59.23 64.60 9.39
N PHE A 730 58.36 65.61 9.42
CA PHE A 730 56.92 65.40 9.63
C PHE A 730 56.27 64.64 8.47
N ALA A 731 56.71 64.86 7.22
CA ALA A 731 56.24 64.09 6.07
C ALA A 731 56.62 62.60 6.18
N LEU A 732 57.81 62.28 6.71
CA LEU A 732 58.22 60.89 6.98
C LEU A 732 57.34 60.23 8.04
N ILE A 733 56.95 60.95 9.09
CA ILE A 733 56.01 60.41 10.09
C ILE A 733 54.64 60.14 9.47
N LYS A 734 54.10 61.03 8.64
CA LYS A 734 52.78 60.83 8.00
C LYS A 734 52.67 59.54 7.19
N MET A 735 53.79 58.97 6.73
CA MET A 735 53.79 57.72 5.98
C MET A 735 53.42 56.49 6.83
N HIS A 736 53.45 56.57 8.17
CA HIS A 736 53.20 55.40 9.02
C HIS A 736 51.79 54.83 8.85
N SER A 737 50.77 55.65 8.61
CA SER A 737 49.41 55.16 8.41
C SER A 737 49.30 54.34 7.12
N ALA A 738 49.94 54.80 6.04
CA ALA A 738 50.02 54.09 4.77
C ALA A 738 50.83 52.79 4.88
N LYS A 739 52.00 52.83 5.51
CA LYS A 739 52.85 51.65 5.73
C LYS A 739 52.19 50.63 6.66
N GLY A 740 51.50 51.11 7.71
CA GLY A 740 50.76 50.26 8.64
C GLY A 740 49.66 49.49 7.94
N ALA A 741 48.89 50.17 7.08
CA ALA A 741 47.88 49.52 6.25
C ALA A 741 48.47 48.49 5.28
N GLU A 742 49.60 48.80 4.64
CA GLU A 742 50.30 47.86 3.76
C GLU A 742 50.73 46.58 4.51
N ILE A 743 51.28 46.72 5.72
CA ILE A 743 51.66 45.58 6.58
C ILE A 743 50.44 44.72 6.92
N VAL A 744 49.35 45.36 7.37
CA VAL A 744 48.12 44.66 7.79
C VAL A 744 47.43 43.97 6.62
N GLN A 745 47.44 44.58 5.43
CA GLN A 745 46.82 44.04 4.22
C GLN A 745 47.43 42.70 3.78
N GLN A 746 48.71 42.43 4.09
CA GLN A 746 49.38 41.17 3.73
C GLN A 746 48.92 39.97 4.58
N ILE A 747 48.19 40.20 5.67
CA ILE A 747 47.77 39.13 6.59
C ILE A 747 46.32 38.75 6.27
N SER A 748 46.12 37.54 5.75
CA SER A 748 44.82 37.05 5.26
C SER A 748 43.66 37.20 6.25
N GLU A 749 43.93 36.98 7.53
CA GLU A 749 42.94 36.96 8.61
C GLU A 749 42.50 38.36 9.05
N ILE A 750 43.31 39.40 8.80
CA ILE A 750 43.07 40.76 9.30
C ILE A 750 43.17 41.84 8.22
N GLY A 751 43.45 41.50 6.96
CA GLY A 751 43.59 42.48 5.88
C GLY A 751 42.36 43.37 5.69
N ALA A 752 41.18 42.91 6.11
CA ALA A 752 39.95 43.70 6.11
C ALA A 752 40.02 44.97 6.99
N VAL A 753 40.90 45.01 8.00
CA VAL A 753 41.03 46.17 8.91
C VAL A 753 42.00 47.24 8.39
N ALA A 754 42.75 46.95 7.32
CA ALA A 754 43.73 47.86 6.73
C ALA A 754 43.17 49.25 6.35
N PRO A 755 41.94 49.40 5.82
CA PRO A 755 41.38 50.73 5.53
C PRO A 755 41.20 51.60 6.77
N ALA A 756 40.79 51.00 7.90
CA ALA A 756 40.66 51.72 9.17
C ALA A 756 42.03 52.14 9.71
N VAL A 757 43.03 51.26 9.62
CA VAL A 757 44.43 51.58 9.97
C VAL A 757 45.01 52.65 9.05
N ARG A 758 44.66 52.69 7.76
CA ARG A 758 45.15 53.73 6.85
C ARG A 758 44.58 55.10 7.18
N ALA A 759 43.29 55.15 7.50
CA ALA A 759 42.52 56.38 7.62
C ALA A 759 42.49 56.96 9.05
N HIS A 760 43.18 56.37 10.04
CA HIS A 760 43.07 56.77 11.45
C HIS A 760 43.53 58.21 11.75
N HIS A 761 44.26 58.86 10.84
CA HIS A 761 44.65 60.27 10.92
C HIS A 761 43.91 61.17 9.91
N GLU A 762 42.89 60.64 9.24
CA GLU A 762 41.95 61.45 8.47
C GLU A 762 41.13 62.34 9.41
N ARG A 763 40.79 63.54 8.95
CA ARG A 763 40.02 64.52 9.72
C ARG A 763 38.65 64.65 9.09
N TYR A 764 37.61 64.81 9.90
CA TYR A 764 36.23 64.85 9.41
C TYR A 764 35.98 65.95 8.35
N ASP A 765 36.71 67.07 8.43
CA ASP A 765 36.73 68.19 7.48
C ASP A 765 37.57 67.96 6.19
N GLY A 766 38.35 66.88 6.13
CA GLY A 766 39.22 66.52 5.01
C GLY A 766 40.57 67.21 4.96
N THR A 767 41.03 67.76 6.07
CA THR A 767 42.39 68.31 6.22
C THR A 767 43.40 67.28 6.72
N GLY A 768 42.96 66.03 6.91
CA GLY A 768 43.77 64.90 7.36
C GLY A 768 44.66 64.27 6.28
N TYR A 769 45.24 63.13 6.62
CA TYR A 769 46.13 62.35 5.75
C TYR A 769 45.91 60.85 6.02
N PRO A 770 46.27 59.94 5.10
CA PRO A 770 47.07 60.13 3.88
C PRO A 770 46.30 60.48 2.59
N ASP A 771 45.00 60.24 2.54
CA ASP A 771 44.18 60.27 1.32
C ASP A 771 43.26 61.52 1.25
N GLY A 772 43.05 62.22 2.36
CA GLY A 772 42.24 63.44 2.43
C GLY A 772 40.74 63.16 2.42
N LEU A 773 40.34 62.00 2.95
CA LEU A 773 38.95 61.55 3.05
C LEU A 773 38.12 62.49 3.95
N ARG A 774 36.81 62.59 3.66
CA ARG A 774 35.90 63.54 4.32
C ARG A 774 34.66 62.84 4.85
N LYS A 775 34.19 63.26 6.02
CA LYS A 775 32.91 62.80 6.60
C LYS A 775 32.75 61.27 6.56
N VAL A 776 31.74 60.77 5.83
CA VAL A 776 31.38 59.35 5.73
C VAL A 776 32.32 58.52 4.87
N ASP A 777 33.17 59.16 4.05
CA ASP A 777 34.19 58.45 3.26
C ASP A 777 35.32 57.92 4.16
N ILE A 778 35.45 58.44 5.39
CA ILE A 778 36.34 57.91 6.41
C ILE A 778 35.67 56.69 7.06
N PRO A 779 36.31 55.49 7.04
CA PRO A 779 35.78 54.30 7.69
C PRO A 779 35.36 54.60 9.14
N ILE A 780 34.18 54.13 9.55
CA ILE A 780 33.64 54.44 10.88
C ILE A 780 34.61 54.03 12.00
N GLY A 781 35.31 52.91 11.85
CA GLY A 781 36.35 52.49 12.79
C GLY A 781 37.48 53.50 12.94
N ALA A 782 37.93 54.13 11.84
CA ALA A 782 38.94 55.19 11.88
C ALA A 782 38.41 56.47 12.56
N ARG A 783 37.14 56.82 12.34
CA ARG A 783 36.49 57.96 13.02
C ARG A 783 36.42 57.76 14.54
N VAL A 784 36.11 56.54 14.99
CA VAL A 784 36.10 56.17 16.41
C VAL A 784 37.52 56.18 16.99
N MET A 785 38.49 55.56 16.30
CA MET A 785 39.90 55.55 16.73
C MET A 785 40.48 56.96 16.83
N ALA A 786 40.18 57.87 15.91
CA ALA A 786 40.71 59.23 15.93
C ALA A 786 40.35 59.99 17.23
N VAL A 787 39.14 59.77 17.76
CA VAL A 787 38.72 60.34 19.06
C VAL A 787 39.47 59.67 20.21
N ALA A 788 39.54 58.34 20.21
CA ALA A 788 40.21 57.56 21.26
C ALA A 788 41.73 57.85 21.34
N ASP A 789 42.40 57.86 20.19
CA ASP A 789 43.83 58.18 20.05
C ASP A 789 44.11 59.63 20.48
N THR A 790 43.34 60.59 19.97
CA THR A 790 43.57 61.99 20.36
C THR A 790 43.31 62.23 21.85
N TYR A 791 42.31 61.57 22.43
CA TYR A 791 42.06 61.62 23.87
C TYR A 791 43.27 61.08 24.65
N ASP A 792 43.73 59.86 24.36
CA ASP A 792 44.89 59.26 25.04
C ASP A 792 46.15 60.12 24.86
N ALA A 793 46.38 60.62 23.65
CA ALA A 793 47.50 61.49 23.30
C ALA A 793 47.50 62.80 24.08
N MET A 794 46.33 63.37 24.39
CA MET A 794 46.17 64.59 25.17
C MET A 794 46.31 64.36 26.68
N THR A 795 45.86 63.21 27.19
CA THR A 795 45.87 62.91 28.63
C THR A 795 47.14 62.21 29.10
N SER A 796 47.94 61.67 28.18
CA SER A 796 49.22 61.03 28.49
C SER A 796 50.35 62.05 28.64
N ASP A 797 51.27 61.79 29.58
CA ASP A 797 52.48 62.59 29.77
C ASP A 797 53.47 62.39 28.61
N ARG A 798 54.06 63.48 28.12
CA ARG A 798 55.07 63.48 27.05
C ARG A 798 56.34 64.22 27.49
N PRO A 799 57.52 63.98 26.87
CA PRO A 799 58.81 64.52 27.32
C PRO A 799 58.88 66.03 27.55
N TYR A 800 58.05 66.79 26.84
CA TYR A 800 58.04 68.26 26.85
C TYR A 800 56.68 68.85 27.30
N ARG A 801 55.74 68.01 27.75
CA ARG A 801 54.37 68.44 28.09
C ARG A 801 53.70 67.46 29.06
N GLN A 802 53.22 67.98 30.19
CA GLN A 802 52.31 67.24 31.06
C GLN A 802 50.95 67.03 30.39
N GLY A 803 50.36 65.86 30.60
CA GLY A 803 49.03 65.50 30.11
C GLY A 803 47.96 66.49 30.57
N LEU A 804 46.97 66.74 29.73
CA LEU A 804 45.82 67.54 30.10
C LEU A 804 44.96 66.82 31.15
N SER A 805 44.27 67.59 31.99
CA SER A 805 43.23 67.04 32.84
C SER A 805 42.08 66.50 31.97
N HIS A 806 41.36 65.48 32.46
CA HIS A 806 40.21 64.90 31.75
C HIS A 806 39.21 65.98 31.29
N SER A 807 38.85 66.93 32.17
CA SER A 807 37.94 68.03 31.83
C SER A 807 38.49 68.96 30.73
N ALA A 808 39.81 69.18 30.67
CA ALA A 808 40.43 69.98 29.61
C ALA A 808 40.49 69.23 28.27
N ALA A 809 40.82 67.93 28.29
CA ALA A 809 40.82 67.09 27.10
C ALA A 809 39.41 66.95 26.50
N MET A 810 38.37 66.77 27.35
CA MET A 810 36.96 66.76 26.94
C MET A 810 36.57 68.04 26.19
N LYS A 811 36.91 69.21 26.76
CA LYS A 811 36.60 70.51 26.14
C LYS A 811 37.27 70.66 24.77
N GLU A 812 38.48 70.15 24.61
CA GLU A 812 39.21 70.23 23.35
C GLU A 812 38.59 69.32 22.27
N ILE A 813 38.17 68.10 22.64
CA ILE A 813 37.47 67.20 21.71
C ILE A 813 36.15 67.81 21.23
N VAL A 814 35.36 68.36 22.16
CA VAL A 814 34.10 69.05 21.83
C VAL A 814 34.33 70.26 20.94
N ARG A 815 35.36 71.06 21.22
CA ARG A 815 35.72 72.25 20.43
C ARG A 815 36.02 71.93 18.97
N HIS A 816 36.60 70.75 18.71
CA HIS A 816 36.97 70.31 17.37
C HIS A 816 35.96 69.32 16.74
N SER A 817 34.77 69.18 17.32
CA SER A 817 33.65 68.43 16.76
C SER A 817 33.18 69.02 15.41
N GLY A 818 32.98 68.17 14.41
CA GLY A 818 32.63 68.56 13.04
C GLY A 818 33.80 69.08 12.19
N GLY A 819 34.96 69.33 12.81
CA GLY A 819 36.22 69.68 12.15
C GLY A 819 37.17 68.48 12.12
N GLN A 820 37.88 68.25 13.23
CA GLN A 820 38.78 67.11 13.36
C GLN A 820 38.02 65.80 13.59
N PHE A 821 36.97 65.85 14.43
CA PHE A 821 36.24 64.67 14.89
C PHE A 821 34.83 64.60 14.32
N ASP A 822 34.34 63.37 14.16
CA ASP A 822 32.95 63.13 13.78
C ASP A 822 31.99 63.54 14.93
N PRO A 823 31.00 64.40 14.66
CA PRO A 823 30.00 64.79 15.65
C PRO A 823 29.29 63.63 16.35
N GLU A 824 28.96 62.55 15.63
CA GLU A 824 28.23 61.40 16.19
C GLU A 824 29.10 60.60 17.18
N VAL A 825 30.39 60.48 16.87
CA VAL A 825 31.37 59.84 17.76
C VAL A 825 31.61 60.71 19.00
N VAL A 826 31.70 62.03 18.83
CA VAL A 826 31.87 62.97 19.95
C VAL A 826 30.65 62.96 20.87
N GLU A 827 29.43 62.84 20.34
CA GLU A 827 28.22 62.67 21.15
C GLU A 827 28.28 61.39 22.00
N SER A 828 28.69 60.28 21.40
CA SER A 828 28.88 59.00 22.10
C SER A 828 30.00 59.08 23.15
N PHE A 829 31.04 59.85 22.88
CA PHE A 829 32.13 60.12 23.81
C PHE A 829 31.68 60.96 25.02
N LEU A 830 30.87 62.00 24.80
CA LEU A 830 30.26 62.79 25.88
C LEU A 830 29.34 61.94 26.77
N ALA A 831 28.58 61.03 26.17
CA ALA A 831 27.72 60.11 26.92
C ALA A 831 28.51 59.12 27.81
N LEU A 832 29.82 58.95 27.58
CA LEU A 832 30.72 58.09 28.34
C LEU A 832 31.69 58.88 29.25
N GLU A 833 31.45 60.16 29.51
CA GLU A 833 32.35 61.03 30.31
C GLU A 833 32.77 60.39 31.64
N ASP A 834 31.79 59.88 32.42
CA ASP A 834 32.05 59.26 33.72
C ASP A 834 32.90 57.98 33.61
N TRP A 835 32.73 57.20 32.53
CA TRP A 835 33.52 56.00 32.28
C TRP A 835 34.97 56.37 31.94
N PHE A 836 35.19 57.30 31.01
CA PHE A 836 36.53 57.79 30.66
C PHE A 836 37.27 58.41 31.85
N ARG A 837 36.54 59.10 32.75
CA ARG A 837 37.11 59.65 33.99
C ARG A 837 37.56 58.55 34.96
N THR A 838 36.78 57.48 35.08
CA THR A 838 37.01 56.40 36.05
C THR A 838 38.14 55.48 35.60
N THR A 839 38.12 55.02 34.34
CA THR A 839 39.16 54.17 33.75
C THR A 839 40.55 54.81 33.82
N ARG A 840 40.64 56.13 33.62
CA ARG A 840 41.89 56.89 33.77
C ARG A 840 42.41 56.91 35.22
N ASN A 841 41.51 57.01 36.20
CA ASN A 841 41.90 57.12 37.61
C ASN A 841 42.28 55.75 38.23
N SER A 842 41.75 54.64 37.72
CA SER A 842 42.12 53.29 38.18
C SER A 842 43.54 52.89 37.82
N GLU A 843 44.12 53.43 36.75
CA GLU A 843 45.46 53.05 36.27
C GLU A 843 46.62 53.76 36.99
N ASN A 844 46.38 54.89 37.68
CA ASN A 844 47.37 55.49 38.59
C ASN A 844 47.57 54.68 39.89
N CYS A 845 46.77 53.63 40.11
CA CYS A 845 46.96 52.66 41.17
C CYS A 845 47.68 51.45 40.56
N ALA A 846 49.02 51.42 40.63
CA ALA A 846 49.82 50.31 40.16
C ALA A 846 49.35 48.99 40.83
N LEU A 847 48.70 48.13 40.05
CA LEU A 847 48.42 46.76 40.45
C LEU A 847 49.53 45.84 39.92
N PRO A 848 50.02 44.88 40.73
CA PRO A 848 51.17 44.06 40.39
C PRO A 848 50.83 43.03 39.31
N LEU A 849 51.78 42.81 38.40
CA LEU A 849 51.84 41.66 37.51
C LEU A 849 51.78 40.36 38.32
N THR A 850 50.66 39.63 38.25
CA THR A 850 50.45 38.16 38.38
C THR A 850 48.95 37.91 38.64
N SER A 851 48.23 37.02 37.96
CA SER A 851 48.38 35.56 37.97
C SER A 851 47.32 34.90 37.05
N ALA A 852 47.72 33.77 36.45
CA ALA A 852 46.95 32.63 35.91
C ALA A 852 45.85 32.87 34.86
#